data_AF-A0A9R1R8X8-F1
#
_entry.id   AF-A0A9R1R8X8-F1
#
_cell.length_a   1.000
_cell.length_b   1.000
_cell.length_c   1.000
_cell.angle_alpha   90.00
_cell.angle_beta   90.00
_cell.angle_gamma   90.00
#
_symmetry.space_group_name_H-M   'P 1'
#
loop_
_entity.id
_entity.type
_entity.pdbx_description
1 polymer ?
#
loop_
_entity_poly.entity_id
_entity_poly.type
_entity_poly.pdbx_seq_one_letter_code
_entity_poly.pdbx_strand_id
1 'polypeptide(L)'
;MILAHPSAVLSGDGEQEKLLMESAANFVREFELFVKTILEGPGRASRQPSLDATESSSCQKSYDVAGQSKFKTRLVNFDKAWCTYLYRFVVWKVKDARSLEGDLVRAACKLELSMMQTCKLTADGRSHNLTHDMKAIQKQVSDDRKLLREKVQHLSGDAGIERMDSALSDARSKFFEAKENGSPLATPVANVSTPLSINSSGKLPPYEVNVSSETASSSTSPVNLPTENEQMLNEMLHEDGGAIAGNSNDARTIKKDFQDKVRETMEKAFWDVVTDSMRRDKPDYSQLINLVKEVRDSLHDLAPKGWKEEIYENIDLEILSQVLESGSQDTQYLGQILQYSLDMVRKLSAAAKDDEMKASHDKLLSELAASSEDNDNAISSFVIAVIKGLRFTLEEIKQLQVEVSKAYVQLMQPTIKGSAGVEYLQKAFGDRYGPPANASASLPVTLQWISASKSIVDAEWREHLGSLSVLPAANHAQPLVTVLRAGHGARTAAVPSAGSSGLPECKGEKVDKLVRVGLLQLISGMEGLQLQSTPESFHLNFLRLRTVQGQFQEVIVISTSMLVLRQVLMSENSKITPPELETVISELFGALVKLLDNSPEAGTEEIVEAMMSASASAGSLSDAKIQARRQIITRVVLKSLQADDVVFKKVSRAVHCAFRGVVLSGSGAKGQKLADAALRRVGAGKLADRVVKAAEVLIRVATVSEKVHGPWYKALA
;
A
#
# COMPACT_ATOMS: atom_id res chain seq x y z
N MET A 1 0.54 1.75 14.93
CA MET A 1 1.18 2.91 15.59
C MET A 1 2.00 2.52 16.80
N ILE A 2 1.41 2.05 17.92
CA ILE A 2 2.15 1.62 19.12
C ILE A 2 3.22 0.54 18.82
N LEU A 3 2.87 -0.51 18.05
CA LEU A 3 3.82 -1.57 17.67
C LEU A 3 4.80 -1.17 16.56
N ALA A 4 4.42 -0.22 15.70
CA ALA A 4 5.21 0.16 14.53
C ALA A 4 6.23 1.27 14.83
N HIS A 5 5.87 2.17 15.75
CA HIS A 5 6.67 3.33 16.14
C HIS A 5 6.63 3.52 17.67
N PRO A 6 7.06 2.54 18.47
CA PRO A 6 6.98 2.62 19.93
C PRO A 6 7.71 3.84 20.49
N SER A 7 8.88 4.17 19.95
CA SER A 7 9.71 5.32 20.37
C SER A 7 9.11 6.70 20.03
N ALA A 8 8.16 6.77 19.09
CA ALA A 8 7.49 8.03 18.73
C ALA A 8 6.19 8.25 19.53
N VAL A 9 5.62 7.18 20.08
CA VAL A 9 4.32 7.19 20.75
C VAL A 9 4.46 7.09 22.26
N LEU A 10 5.42 6.31 22.75
CA LEU A 10 5.65 6.06 24.16
C LEU A 10 6.71 7.03 24.68
N SER A 11 6.38 7.74 25.75
CA SER A 11 7.24 8.72 26.42
C SER A 11 8.32 8.07 27.30
N GLY A 12 8.39 6.72 27.38
CA GLY A 12 9.43 5.96 28.08
C GLY A 12 9.26 4.43 28.01
N ASP A 13 10.16 3.69 28.66
CA ASP A 13 10.22 2.20 28.67
C ASP A 13 9.77 1.59 30.02
N GLY A 14 8.70 2.12 30.62
CA GLY A 14 8.18 1.63 31.89
C GLY A 14 7.37 0.33 31.79
N GLU A 15 7.00 -0.24 32.94
CA GLU A 15 6.20 -1.47 33.01
C GLU A 15 4.82 -1.32 32.34
N GLN A 16 4.20 -0.13 32.43
CA GLN A 16 2.88 0.10 31.81
C GLN A 16 2.98 0.16 30.28
N GLU A 17 4.05 0.75 29.77
CA GLU A 17 4.36 0.85 28.35
C GLU A 17 4.67 -0.53 27.76
N LYS A 18 5.39 -1.38 28.50
CA LYS A 18 5.60 -2.79 28.15
C LYS A 18 4.30 -3.60 28.13
N LEU A 19 3.46 -3.47 29.17
CA LEU A 19 2.17 -4.16 29.23
C LEU A 19 1.20 -3.69 28.13
N LEU A 20 1.26 -2.41 27.73
CA LEU A 20 0.52 -1.89 26.59
C LEU A 20 1.00 -2.51 25.27
N MET A 21 2.31 -2.61 25.06
CA MET A 21 2.86 -3.27 23.87
C MET A 21 2.47 -4.76 23.80
N GLU A 22 2.57 -5.49 24.91
CA GLU A 22 2.19 -6.90 24.97
C GLU A 22 0.69 -7.12 24.69
N SER A 23 -0.17 -6.28 25.27
CA SER A 23 -1.62 -6.33 25.02
C SER A 23 -1.99 -5.91 23.60
N ALA A 24 -1.28 -4.94 23.00
CA ALA A 24 -1.45 -4.55 21.60
C ALA A 24 -1.05 -5.67 20.64
N ALA A 25 0.08 -6.35 20.92
CA ALA A 25 0.52 -7.50 20.12
C ALA A 25 -0.48 -8.66 20.21
N ASN A 26 -1.00 -8.94 21.41
CA ASN A 26 -2.05 -9.94 21.61
C ASN A 26 -3.35 -9.58 20.86
N PHE A 27 -3.78 -8.32 20.93
CA PHE A 27 -4.96 -7.84 20.21
C PHE A 27 -4.83 -8.01 18.70
N VAL A 28 -3.71 -7.58 18.12
CA VAL A 28 -3.47 -7.73 16.67
C VAL A 28 -3.48 -9.20 16.26
N ARG A 29 -2.82 -10.07 17.04
CA ARG A 29 -2.79 -11.51 16.77
C ARG A 29 -4.19 -12.14 16.81
N GLU A 30 -4.98 -11.89 17.85
CA GLU A 30 -6.33 -12.45 17.94
C GLU A 30 -7.27 -11.88 16.89
N PHE A 31 -7.09 -10.60 16.50
CA PHE A 31 -7.81 -10.01 15.39
C PHE A 31 -7.47 -10.69 14.06
N GLU A 32 -6.18 -10.90 13.76
CA GLU A 32 -5.76 -11.62 12.55
C GLU A 32 -6.29 -13.05 12.51
N LEU A 33 -6.28 -13.76 13.65
CA LEU A 33 -6.83 -15.11 13.76
C LEU A 33 -8.35 -15.13 13.60
N PHE A 34 -9.04 -14.12 14.13
CA PHE A 34 -10.48 -13.95 13.95
C PHE A 34 -10.84 -13.69 12.49
N VAL A 35 -10.12 -12.78 11.83
CA VAL A 35 -10.26 -12.48 10.40
C VAL A 35 -9.98 -13.73 9.57
N LYS A 36 -8.90 -14.46 9.86
CA LYS A 36 -8.58 -15.73 9.18
C LYS A 36 -9.70 -16.76 9.31
N THR A 37 -10.29 -16.88 10.50
CA THR A 37 -11.41 -17.81 10.75
C THR A 37 -12.67 -17.41 9.98
N ILE A 38 -12.92 -16.11 9.81
CA ILE A 38 -14.03 -15.61 8.98
C ILE A 38 -13.77 -15.89 7.50
N LEU A 39 -12.55 -15.61 7.02
CA LEU A 39 -12.17 -15.78 5.62
C LEU A 39 -12.13 -17.26 5.18
N GLU A 40 -11.80 -18.17 6.08
CA GLU A 40 -11.78 -19.61 5.80
C GLU A 40 -13.20 -20.22 5.67
N GLY A 41 -14.22 -19.55 6.23
CA GLY A 41 -15.62 -20.02 6.25
C GLY A 41 -15.81 -21.36 6.98
N PRO A 42 -17.06 -21.81 7.22
CA PRO A 42 -17.32 -23.07 7.90
C PRO A 42 -16.92 -24.35 7.13
N GLY A 43 -16.36 -24.26 5.92
CA GLY A 43 -16.37 -25.36 4.95
C GLY A 43 -15.05 -25.77 4.29
N ARG A 44 -13.88 -25.20 4.65
CA ARG A 44 -12.62 -25.49 3.92
C ARG A 44 -11.54 -26.31 4.65
N ALA A 45 -11.84 -26.89 5.80
CA ALA A 45 -10.89 -27.77 6.50
C ALA A 45 -11.03 -29.24 6.06
N SER A 46 -9.95 -29.76 5.46
CA SER A 46 -9.63 -31.15 5.08
C SER A 46 -10.41 -31.82 3.94
N ARG A 47 -9.93 -31.65 2.69
CA ARG A 47 -9.87 -32.78 1.74
C ARG A 47 -8.47 -33.38 1.82
N GLN A 48 -8.32 -34.39 2.68
CA GLN A 48 -7.22 -35.34 2.59
C GLN A 48 -7.79 -36.61 1.93
N PRO A 49 -7.08 -37.25 0.99
CA PRO A 49 -7.63 -38.39 0.27
C PRO A 49 -7.51 -39.64 1.13
N SER A 50 -8.62 -40.10 1.70
CA SER A 50 -8.75 -41.47 2.19
C SER A 50 -9.80 -42.20 1.36
N LEU A 51 -9.33 -43.24 0.69
CA LEU A 51 -10.13 -44.28 0.06
C LEU A 51 -10.96 -44.98 1.15
N ASP A 52 -12.28 -44.89 1.05
CA ASP A 52 -13.21 -46.03 1.06
C ASP A 52 -14.66 -45.54 1.27
N ALA A 53 -15.55 -46.05 0.45
CA ALA A 53 -16.97 -45.76 0.46
C ALA A 53 -17.70 -46.69 1.44
N THR A 54 -18.52 -46.14 2.35
CA THR A 54 -19.91 -46.59 2.61
C THR A 54 -20.60 -45.71 3.68
N GLU A 55 -21.78 -45.22 3.29
CA GLU A 55 -22.96 -44.78 4.06
C GLU A 55 -22.85 -44.34 5.55
N SER A 56 -23.27 -43.09 5.84
CA SER A 56 -24.09 -42.70 7.02
C SER A 56 -24.42 -41.19 7.01
N SER A 57 -25.71 -40.84 6.98
CA SER A 57 -26.25 -39.46 6.90
C SER A 57 -26.32 -38.70 8.24
N SER A 58 -25.41 -38.95 9.19
CA SER A 58 -25.39 -38.31 10.51
C SER A 58 -24.23 -37.31 10.70
N CYS A 59 -23.22 -37.35 9.84
CA CYS A 59 -22.02 -36.49 9.94
C CYS A 59 -22.30 -35.03 9.55
N GLN A 60 -23.40 -34.78 8.84
CA GLN A 60 -23.84 -33.48 8.30
C GLN A 60 -24.07 -32.39 9.38
N LYS A 61 -24.46 -32.78 10.61
CA LYS A 61 -24.73 -31.83 11.71
C LYS A 61 -23.50 -31.51 12.58
N SER A 62 -22.45 -32.33 12.52
CA SER A 62 -21.32 -32.20 13.46
C SER A 62 -20.29 -31.13 13.04
N TYR A 63 -20.08 -30.95 11.74
CA TYR A 63 -19.10 -29.98 11.22
C TYR A 63 -19.60 -28.53 11.28
N ASP A 64 -20.91 -28.29 11.13
CA ASP A 64 -21.50 -26.95 11.24
C ASP A 64 -21.41 -26.43 12.67
N VAL A 65 -21.62 -27.32 13.66
CA VAL A 65 -21.45 -27.01 15.09
C VAL A 65 -19.98 -26.75 15.41
N ALA A 66 -19.04 -27.49 14.82
CA ALA A 66 -17.60 -27.29 15.04
C ALA A 66 -17.08 -25.98 14.43
N GLY A 67 -17.56 -25.58 13.24
CA GLY A 67 -17.24 -24.30 12.60
C GLY A 67 -17.80 -23.10 13.38
N GLN A 68 -19.07 -23.19 13.81
CA GLN A 68 -19.69 -22.18 14.67
C GLN A 68 -19.04 -22.07 16.05
N SER A 69 -18.65 -23.21 16.65
CA SER A 69 -17.94 -23.26 17.93
C SER A 69 -16.55 -22.61 17.83
N LYS A 70 -15.81 -22.83 16.73
CA LYS A 70 -14.53 -22.16 16.46
C LYS A 70 -14.70 -20.66 16.29
N PHE A 71 -15.68 -20.21 15.52
CA PHE A 71 -15.98 -18.78 15.36
C PHE A 71 -16.33 -18.13 16.69
N LYS A 72 -17.24 -18.74 17.47
CA LYS A 72 -17.64 -18.24 18.80
C LYS A 72 -16.46 -18.16 19.76
N THR A 73 -15.60 -19.19 19.78
CA THR A 73 -14.40 -19.21 20.61
C THR A 73 -13.42 -18.11 20.21
N ARG A 74 -13.22 -17.89 18.90
CA ARG A 74 -12.35 -16.82 18.38
C ARG A 74 -12.90 -15.43 18.67
N LEU A 75 -14.22 -15.24 18.58
CA LEU A 75 -14.88 -13.98 18.93
C LEU A 75 -14.68 -13.64 20.42
N VAL A 76 -14.84 -14.62 21.32
CA VAL A 76 -14.62 -14.43 22.76
C VAL A 76 -13.15 -14.09 23.07
N ASN A 77 -12.21 -14.74 22.39
CA ASN A 77 -10.79 -14.46 22.55
C ASN A 77 -10.42 -13.05 22.03
N PHE A 78 -10.99 -12.64 20.90
CA PHE A 78 -10.84 -11.30 20.36
C PHE A 78 -11.40 -10.24 21.32
N ASP A 79 -12.62 -10.43 21.83
CA ASP A 79 -13.25 -9.51 22.79
C ASP A 79 -12.41 -9.35 24.07
N LYS A 80 -11.92 -10.46 24.61
CA LYS A 80 -11.01 -10.44 25.77
C LYS A 80 -9.71 -9.68 25.47
N ALA A 81 -9.12 -9.90 24.29
CA ALA A 81 -7.90 -9.22 23.88
C ALA A 81 -8.12 -7.71 23.67
N TRP A 82 -9.25 -7.32 23.07
CA TRP A 82 -9.68 -5.94 22.92
C TRP A 82 -9.89 -5.24 24.26
N CYS A 83 -10.65 -5.85 25.18
CA CYS A 83 -10.89 -5.29 26.51
C CYS A 83 -9.58 -5.11 27.30
N THR A 84 -8.67 -6.08 27.19
CA THR A 84 -7.35 -6.02 27.84
C THR A 84 -6.51 -4.88 27.26
N TYR A 85 -6.46 -4.75 25.94
CA TYR A 85 -5.75 -3.65 25.27
C TYR A 85 -6.35 -2.29 25.64
N LEU A 86 -7.68 -2.15 25.56
CA LEU A 86 -8.38 -0.90 25.87
C LEU A 86 -8.08 -0.45 27.31
N TYR A 87 -8.15 -1.38 28.26
CA TYR A 87 -7.81 -1.08 29.65
C TYR A 87 -6.37 -0.59 29.79
N ARG A 88 -5.39 -1.29 29.19
CA ARG A 88 -3.97 -0.89 29.24
C ARG A 88 -3.73 0.45 28.55
N PHE A 89 -4.42 0.71 27.45
CA PHE A 89 -4.34 1.96 26.71
C PHE A 89 -4.87 3.14 27.54
N VAL A 90 -6.02 2.98 28.19
CA VAL A 90 -6.60 4.02 29.06
C VAL A 90 -5.68 4.31 30.25
N VAL A 91 -5.17 3.27 30.92
CA VAL A 91 -4.24 3.44 32.05
C VAL A 91 -2.99 4.21 31.62
N TRP A 92 -2.38 3.83 30.49
CA TRP A 92 -1.24 4.55 29.93
C TRP A 92 -1.60 5.99 29.57
N LYS A 93 -2.74 6.23 28.90
CA LYS A 93 -3.15 7.58 28.51
C LYS A 93 -3.41 8.51 29.68
N VAL A 94 -3.95 8.01 30.80
CA VAL A 94 -4.11 8.82 32.02
C VAL A 94 -2.75 9.20 32.60
N LYS A 95 -1.77 8.29 32.60
CA LYS A 95 -0.40 8.59 33.05
C LYS A 95 0.30 9.60 32.12
N ASP A 96 0.18 9.41 30.82
CA ASP A 96 0.74 10.27 29.79
C ASP A 96 0.18 11.70 29.89
N ALA A 97 -1.15 11.83 30.03
CA ALA A 97 -1.82 13.11 30.27
C ALA A 97 -1.33 13.79 31.56
N ARG A 98 -1.16 13.05 32.67
CA ARG A 98 -0.60 13.59 33.92
C ARG A 98 0.86 14.04 33.79
N SER A 99 1.67 13.34 33.00
CA SER A 99 3.05 13.74 32.74
C SER A 99 3.11 15.06 31.98
N LEU A 100 2.30 15.16 30.91
CA LEU A 100 2.19 16.37 30.11
C LEU A 100 1.63 17.56 30.91
N GLU A 101 0.61 17.33 31.75
CA GLU A 101 0.12 18.30 32.72
C GLU A 101 1.29 18.83 33.58
N GLY A 102 2.10 17.92 34.15
CA GLY A 102 3.27 18.28 34.95
C GLY A 102 4.30 19.13 34.20
N ASP A 103 4.55 18.85 32.91
CA ASP A 103 5.44 19.65 32.06
C ASP A 103 4.88 21.05 31.78
N LEU A 104 3.59 21.16 31.49
CA LEU A 104 2.92 22.44 31.28
C LEU A 104 2.94 23.30 32.55
N VAL A 105 2.68 22.68 33.72
CA VAL A 105 2.76 23.35 35.03
C VAL A 105 4.18 23.82 35.31
N ARG A 106 5.20 23.00 35.04
CA ARG A 106 6.62 23.39 35.18
C ARG A 106 6.99 24.56 34.26
N ALA A 107 6.51 24.55 33.01
CA ALA A 107 6.74 25.65 32.08
C ALA A 107 6.09 26.95 32.57
N ALA A 108 4.84 26.88 33.05
CA ALA A 108 4.15 28.02 33.64
C ALA A 108 4.92 28.60 34.84
N CYS A 109 5.40 27.73 35.75
CA CYS A 109 6.19 28.16 36.91
C CYS A 109 7.52 28.83 36.50
N LYS A 110 8.20 28.32 35.47
CA LYS A 110 9.44 28.94 34.96
C LYS A 110 9.19 30.30 34.33
N LEU A 111 8.12 30.45 33.55
CA LEU A 111 7.74 31.74 32.96
C LEU A 111 7.42 32.77 34.04
N GLU A 112 6.67 32.35 35.07
CA GLU A 112 6.32 33.18 36.23
C GLU A 112 7.58 33.63 37.00
N LEU A 113 8.49 32.72 37.35
CA LEU A 113 9.73 33.05 38.05
C LEU A 113 10.64 33.97 37.22
N SER A 114 10.76 33.72 35.91
CA SER A 114 11.54 34.58 35.00
C SER A 114 10.95 35.99 34.91
N MET A 115 9.63 36.10 34.84
CA MET A 115 8.92 37.39 34.90
C MET A 115 9.18 38.09 36.25
N MET A 116 9.10 37.38 37.37
CA MET A 116 9.33 37.94 38.71
C MET A 116 10.75 38.47 38.90
N GLN A 117 11.75 37.74 38.39
CA GLN A 117 13.15 38.17 38.37
C GLN A 117 13.35 39.40 37.50
N THR A 118 12.84 39.36 36.27
CA THR A 118 13.05 40.41 35.27
C THR A 118 12.32 41.69 35.65
N CYS A 119 11.05 41.59 36.06
CA CYS A 119 10.19 42.72 36.43
C CYS A 119 10.41 43.25 37.85
N LYS A 120 11.35 42.67 38.62
CA LYS A 120 11.68 43.05 40.01
C LYS A 120 10.45 43.20 40.92
N LEU A 121 9.53 42.25 40.82
CA LEU A 121 8.28 42.27 41.59
C LEU A 121 8.56 42.23 43.12
N THR A 122 7.85 43.06 43.86
CA THR A 122 7.81 43.06 45.34
C THR A 122 6.67 42.16 45.82
N ALA A 123 6.70 41.73 47.08
CA ALA A 123 5.70 40.83 47.68
C ALA A 123 4.26 41.38 47.57
N ASP A 124 4.09 42.70 47.50
CA ASP A 124 2.80 43.39 47.34
C ASP A 124 2.34 43.52 45.87
N GLY A 125 3.00 42.85 44.91
CA GLY A 125 2.60 42.83 43.49
C GLY A 125 2.80 44.16 42.75
N ARG A 126 3.55 45.12 43.33
CA ARG A 126 3.68 46.48 42.78
C ARG A 126 5.12 46.77 42.35
N SER A 127 5.34 46.83 41.04
CA SER A 127 6.59 47.31 40.44
C SER A 127 6.48 48.81 40.19
N HIS A 128 7.22 49.61 40.96
CA HIS A 128 7.28 51.05 40.78
C HIS A 128 8.39 51.34 39.73
N ASN A 129 7.99 51.63 38.49
CA ASN A 129 8.81 51.99 37.31
C ASN A 129 9.27 50.82 36.42
N LEU A 130 8.33 50.17 35.72
CA LEU A 130 8.64 49.25 34.61
C LEU A 130 9.00 50.02 33.33
N THR A 131 10.12 49.70 32.69
CA THR A 131 10.40 50.11 31.31
C THR A 131 9.42 49.49 30.32
N HIS A 132 9.33 50.07 29.11
CA HIS A 132 8.45 49.59 28.04
C HIS A 132 8.65 48.08 27.76
N ASP A 133 9.90 47.61 27.76
CA ASP A 133 10.25 46.21 27.51
C ASP A 133 9.77 45.27 28.64
N MET A 134 9.83 45.72 29.89
CA MET A 134 9.33 44.93 31.04
C MET A 134 7.79 44.79 30.99
N LYS A 135 7.08 45.81 30.51
CA LYS A 135 5.62 45.75 30.27
C LYS A 135 5.28 44.78 29.13
N ALA A 136 6.09 44.78 28.07
CA ALA A 136 5.92 43.84 26.96
C ALA A 136 6.14 42.38 27.41
N ILE A 137 7.17 42.13 28.21
CA ILE A 137 7.44 40.80 28.81
C ILE A 137 6.29 40.37 29.73
N GLN A 138 5.77 41.28 30.57
CA GLN A 138 4.63 40.98 31.43
C GLN A 138 3.38 40.60 30.64
N LYS A 139 3.11 41.31 29.53
CA LYS A 139 1.98 40.99 28.65
C LYS A 139 2.17 39.63 27.98
N GLN A 140 3.34 39.37 27.41
CA GLN A 140 3.67 38.09 26.76
C GLN A 140 3.53 36.91 27.72
N VAL A 141 4.09 37.00 28.92
CA VAL A 141 3.98 35.93 29.93
C VAL A 141 2.53 35.72 30.39
N SER A 142 1.73 36.79 30.46
CA SER A 142 0.30 36.67 30.77
C SER A 142 -0.46 35.93 29.67
N ASP A 143 -0.19 36.23 28.41
CA ASP A 143 -0.81 35.59 27.25
C ASP A 143 -0.39 34.10 27.15
N ASP A 144 0.91 33.81 27.32
CA ASP A 144 1.44 32.45 27.33
C ASP A 144 0.87 31.63 28.51
N ARG A 145 0.67 32.25 29.68
CA ARG A 145 0.03 31.61 30.84
C ARG A 145 -1.44 31.29 30.56
N LYS A 146 -2.16 32.17 29.86
CA LYS A 146 -3.54 31.91 29.45
C LYS A 146 -3.61 30.70 28.52
N LEU A 147 -2.71 30.61 27.55
CA LEU A 147 -2.63 29.47 26.63
C LEU A 147 -2.29 28.16 27.36
N LEU A 148 -1.31 28.18 28.29
CA LEU A 148 -0.97 27.02 29.09
C LEU A 148 -2.14 26.58 29.98
N ARG A 149 -2.90 27.53 30.53
CA ARG A 149 -4.12 27.28 31.31
C ARG A 149 -5.20 26.61 30.48
N GLU A 150 -5.50 27.11 29.29
CA GLU A 150 -6.46 26.48 28.37
C GLU A 150 -6.05 25.04 28.03
N LYS A 151 -4.76 24.81 27.77
CA LYS A 151 -4.23 23.47 27.51
C LYS A 151 -4.38 22.53 28.70
N VAL A 152 -4.07 22.98 29.91
CA VAL A 152 -4.25 22.18 31.14
C VAL A 152 -5.74 21.89 31.39
N GLN A 153 -6.64 22.86 31.15
CA GLN A 153 -8.09 22.66 31.26
C GLN A 153 -8.57 21.56 30.30
N HIS A 154 -8.13 21.58 29.05
CA HIS A 154 -8.49 20.55 28.08
C HIS A 154 -7.90 19.16 28.42
N LEU A 155 -6.72 19.12 29.05
CA LEU A 155 -6.01 17.88 29.39
C LEU A 155 -6.53 17.22 30.68
N SER A 156 -6.90 18.01 31.68
CA SER A 156 -7.13 17.50 33.05
C SER A 156 -8.28 18.18 33.80
N GLY A 157 -9.04 19.04 33.12
CA GLY A 157 -10.19 19.74 33.68
C GLY A 157 -9.84 20.66 34.85
N ASP A 158 -10.86 21.01 35.63
CA ASP A 158 -10.73 21.97 36.75
C ASP A 158 -9.72 21.50 37.81
N ALA A 159 -9.63 20.19 38.05
CA ALA A 159 -8.65 19.62 38.98
C ALA A 159 -7.19 19.84 38.54
N GLY A 160 -6.91 19.88 37.23
CA GLY A 160 -5.59 20.23 36.70
C GLY A 160 -5.26 21.71 36.87
N ILE A 161 -6.26 22.57 36.73
CA ILE A 161 -6.11 24.01 36.98
C ILE A 161 -5.79 24.30 38.44
N GLU A 162 -6.49 23.67 39.38
CA GLU A 162 -6.21 23.83 40.81
C GLU A 162 -4.78 23.43 41.17
N ARG A 163 -4.27 22.34 40.59
CA ARG A 163 -2.87 21.91 40.78
C ARG A 163 -1.90 22.91 40.18
N MET A 164 -2.19 23.45 39.00
CA MET A 164 -1.36 24.49 38.38
C MET A 164 -1.33 25.76 39.23
N ASP A 165 -2.47 26.24 39.70
CA ASP A 165 -2.56 27.46 40.53
C ASP A 165 -1.85 27.28 41.89
N SER A 166 -1.96 26.09 42.48
CA SER A 166 -1.24 25.72 43.70
C SER A 166 0.27 25.74 43.47
N ALA A 167 0.74 25.16 42.37
CA ALA A 167 2.16 25.12 42.01
C ALA A 167 2.74 26.53 41.72
N LEU A 168 1.98 27.39 41.03
CA LEU A 168 2.38 28.78 40.80
C LEU A 168 2.45 29.57 42.11
N SER A 169 1.51 29.35 43.02
CA SER A 169 1.51 29.98 44.35
C SER A 169 2.70 29.54 45.19
N ASP A 170 3.01 28.24 45.20
CA ASP A 170 4.20 27.67 45.86
C ASP A 170 5.51 28.22 45.26
N ALA A 171 5.60 28.32 43.93
CA ALA A 171 6.75 28.91 43.25
C ALA A 171 6.95 30.40 43.63
N ARG A 172 5.86 31.18 43.73
CA ARG A 172 5.90 32.57 44.21
C ARG A 172 6.39 32.67 45.66
N SER A 173 5.87 31.83 46.56
CA SER A 173 6.30 31.82 47.98
C SER A 173 7.80 31.55 48.09
N LYS A 174 8.28 30.48 47.44
CA LYS A 174 9.70 30.10 47.44
C LYS A 174 10.60 31.18 46.87
N PHE A 175 10.15 31.91 45.85
CA PHE A 175 10.89 33.03 45.28
C PHE A 175 11.09 34.17 46.29
N PHE A 176 10.05 34.54 47.03
CA PHE A 176 10.13 35.60 48.04
C PHE A 176 10.92 35.15 49.28
N GLU A 177 10.74 33.93 49.75
CA GLU A 177 11.55 33.33 50.82
C GLU A 177 13.04 33.30 50.46
N ALA A 178 13.40 32.93 49.23
CA ALA A 178 14.79 32.92 48.77
C ALA A 178 15.40 34.33 48.69
N LYS A 179 14.58 35.34 48.35
CA LYS A 179 14.98 36.75 48.29
C LYS A 179 15.19 37.35 49.69
N GLU A 180 14.41 36.92 50.69
CA GLU A 180 14.53 37.35 52.08
C GLU A 180 15.71 36.69 52.80
N ASN A 181 15.98 35.42 52.49
CA ASN A 181 17.07 34.62 53.09
C ASN A 181 18.45 34.83 52.45
N GLY A 182 18.61 35.76 51.50
CA GLY A 182 19.90 36.13 50.92
C GLY A 182 20.62 35.03 50.11
N SER A 183 19.90 34.00 49.66
CA SER A 183 20.47 32.89 48.87
C SER A 183 20.66 33.29 47.39
N PRO A 184 21.71 32.81 46.70
CA PRO A 184 21.95 33.17 45.30
C PRO A 184 20.83 32.59 44.41
N LEU A 185 19.98 33.46 43.87
CA LEU A 185 19.05 33.07 42.81
C LEU A 185 19.82 32.79 41.52
N ALA A 186 19.52 31.67 40.87
CA ALA A 186 20.10 31.29 39.59
C ALA A 186 19.95 32.42 38.55
N THR A 187 21.04 32.70 37.83
CA THR A 187 21.18 33.71 36.76
C THR A 187 20.10 33.58 35.68
N PRO A 188 19.69 34.70 35.05
CA PRO A 188 18.62 34.70 34.07
C PRO A 188 19.04 33.93 32.82
N VAL A 189 18.19 33.00 32.37
CA VAL A 189 18.36 32.32 31.09
C VAL A 189 17.96 33.29 29.98
N ALA A 190 18.96 33.90 29.35
CA ALA A 190 18.77 34.60 28.09
C ALA A 190 18.48 33.56 26.99
N ASN A 191 17.22 33.46 26.57
CA ASN A 191 16.73 33.15 25.22
C ASN A 191 15.27 32.66 25.29
N VAL A 192 14.31 33.59 25.19
CA VAL A 192 12.92 33.29 24.85
C VAL A 192 12.63 33.91 23.50
N SER A 193 13.08 33.24 22.45
CA SER A 193 12.69 33.48 21.06
C SER A 193 12.98 32.22 20.25
N THR A 194 12.28 31.13 20.55
CA THR A 194 12.13 29.96 19.67
C THR A 194 10.98 29.08 20.22
N PRO A 195 10.14 28.46 19.37
CA PRO A 195 9.06 27.60 19.84
C PRO A 195 9.65 26.33 20.47
N LEU A 196 9.08 25.93 21.60
CA LEU A 196 9.45 24.77 22.42
C LEU A 196 9.62 23.49 21.58
N SER A 197 10.86 23.09 21.32
CA SER A 197 11.24 21.69 21.09
C SER A 197 11.49 21.02 22.44
N ILE A 198 10.78 19.92 22.68
CA ILE A 198 10.94 19.07 23.86
C ILE A 198 12.18 18.21 23.62
N ASN A 199 13.31 18.55 24.25
CA ASN A 199 14.44 17.64 24.39
C ASN A 199 14.69 17.39 25.89
N SER A 200 14.53 16.13 26.28
CA SER A 200 14.95 15.58 27.57
C SER A 200 16.47 15.48 27.62
N SER A 201 17.11 16.08 28.63
CA SER A 201 18.23 15.46 29.36
C SER A 201 18.72 16.33 30.53
N GLY A 202 18.88 15.70 31.69
CA GLY A 202 19.53 16.25 32.88
C GLY A 202 21.06 16.15 32.77
N LYS A 203 21.73 17.24 33.16
CA LYS A 203 23.19 17.41 33.22
C LYS A 203 23.71 17.04 34.61
N LEU A 204 24.96 16.58 34.73
CA LEU A 204 25.94 16.88 35.81
C LEU A 204 27.36 16.39 35.37
N PRO A 205 28.49 16.91 35.90
CA PRO A 205 29.41 17.75 35.14
C PRO A 205 30.91 17.28 35.26
N PRO A 206 31.97 18.12 35.10
CA PRO A 206 32.96 17.93 34.03
C PRO A 206 34.39 17.62 34.52
N TYR A 207 35.17 16.88 33.74
CA TYR A 207 36.63 17.01 33.73
C TYR A 207 37.16 16.92 32.29
N GLU A 208 37.86 17.96 31.88
CA GLU A 208 38.62 18.07 30.64
C GLU A 208 39.80 17.09 30.64
N VAL A 209 40.07 16.41 29.51
CA VAL A 209 41.37 16.37 28.80
C VAL A 209 41.18 15.75 27.39
N ASN A 210 41.46 16.56 26.38
CA ASN A 210 42.05 16.30 25.04
C ASN A 210 41.85 14.98 24.25
N VAL A 211 41.31 15.17 23.04
CA VAL A 211 41.79 14.71 21.71
C VAL A 211 41.65 13.23 21.30
N SER A 212 40.86 13.08 20.22
CA SER A 212 40.87 12.07 19.16
C SER A 212 40.23 10.69 19.38
N SER A 213 39.75 10.19 18.25
CA SER A 213 39.32 8.82 17.88
C SER A 213 37.85 8.41 18.07
N GLU A 214 37.32 7.96 16.93
CA GLU A 214 36.08 7.27 16.67
C GLU A 214 35.84 6.10 17.64
N THR A 215 34.58 5.89 18.05
CA THR A 215 33.99 4.55 18.09
C THR A 215 32.48 4.61 18.29
N ALA A 216 31.82 3.68 17.60
CA ALA A 216 30.39 3.51 17.48
C ALA A 216 29.71 3.11 18.80
N SER A 217 28.43 3.49 18.93
CA SER A 217 27.49 2.79 19.80
C SER A 217 26.13 2.71 19.10
N SER A 218 25.88 1.52 18.56
CA SER A 218 24.64 1.05 17.93
C SER A 218 23.51 0.94 18.95
N SER A 219 22.36 1.54 18.65
CA SER A 219 21.07 1.18 19.23
C SER A 219 20.17 0.63 18.13
N THR A 220 19.99 -0.69 18.13
CA THR A 220 19.17 -1.44 17.17
C THR A 220 17.68 -1.25 17.48
N SER A 221 17.02 -0.43 16.66
CA SER A 221 15.56 -0.34 16.52
C SER A 221 15.08 -1.30 15.41
N PRO A 222 13.80 -1.73 15.35
CA PRO A 222 13.31 -2.65 14.32
C PRO A 222 13.09 -1.90 13.00
N VAL A 223 14.18 -1.49 12.35
CA VAL A 223 14.19 -0.85 11.03
C VAL A 223 14.45 -1.95 10.03
N ASN A 224 13.53 -2.24 9.10
CA ASN A 224 13.86 -2.89 7.82
C ASN A 224 12.72 -2.94 6.78
N LEU A 225 11.48 -2.50 7.07
CA LEU A 225 10.43 -2.45 6.04
C LEU A 225 10.44 -1.13 5.25
N PRO A 226 10.21 -1.16 3.92
CA PRO A 226 9.97 0.04 3.12
C PRO A 226 8.76 0.82 3.57
N THR A 227 8.89 2.15 3.64
CA THR A 227 7.77 3.05 3.91
C THR A 227 6.77 3.06 2.75
N GLU A 228 5.53 3.46 3.03
CA GLU A 228 4.49 3.60 2.00
C GLU A 228 4.89 4.62 0.93
N ASN A 229 5.58 5.69 1.32
CA ASN A 229 6.11 6.70 0.41
C ASN A 229 7.14 6.12 -0.57
N GLU A 230 8.05 5.26 -0.09
CA GLU A 230 9.00 4.57 -0.98
C GLU A 230 8.29 3.66 -1.97
N GLN A 231 7.25 2.94 -1.53
CA GLN A 231 6.47 2.07 -2.41
C GLN A 231 5.75 2.89 -3.48
N MET A 232 5.07 3.96 -3.08
CA MET A 232 4.37 4.87 -4.01
C MET A 232 5.33 5.48 -5.03
N LEU A 233 6.47 6.01 -4.58
CA LEU A 233 7.47 6.60 -5.47
C LEU A 233 8.09 5.56 -6.41
N ASN A 234 8.38 4.35 -5.91
CA ASN A 234 8.87 3.25 -6.75
C ASN A 234 7.85 2.89 -7.84
N GLU A 235 6.56 2.80 -7.51
CA GLU A 235 5.51 2.55 -8.51
C GLU A 235 5.46 3.67 -9.56
N MET A 236 5.47 4.94 -9.15
CA MET A 236 5.45 6.09 -10.06
C MET A 236 6.64 6.12 -11.02
N LEU A 237 7.82 5.62 -10.63
CA LEU A 237 9.00 5.53 -11.50
C LEU A 237 8.88 4.42 -12.56
N HIS A 238 8.03 3.42 -12.34
CA HIS A 238 7.87 2.28 -13.24
C HIS A 238 6.63 2.39 -14.15
N GLU A 239 5.71 3.32 -13.86
CA GLU A 239 4.53 3.63 -14.68
C GLU A 239 4.85 4.49 -15.92
N ASP A 240 4.41 4.06 -17.11
CA ASP A 240 4.30 4.93 -18.29
C ASP A 240 3.02 5.73 -18.20
N GLY A 241 3.12 7.06 -18.21
CA GLY A 241 2.12 8.13 -18.48
C GLY A 241 0.59 7.90 -18.44
N GLY A 242 0.09 6.79 -17.92
CA GLY A 242 -1.28 6.34 -17.91
C GLY A 242 -1.66 5.94 -16.49
N ALA A 243 -2.93 6.16 -16.17
CA ALA A 243 -3.49 6.10 -14.83
C ALA A 243 -3.04 4.86 -14.03
N ILE A 244 -2.83 5.07 -12.72
CA ILE A 244 -2.58 4.08 -11.67
C ILE A 244 -3.63 2.96 -11.79
N ALA A 245 -3.33 1.95 -12.60
CA ALA A 245 -4.20 0.82 -12.86
C ALA A 245 -3.80 -0.29 -11.89
N GLY A 246 -4.55 -0.38 -10.80
CA GLY A 246 -4.41 -1.40 -9.78
C GLY A 246 -4.72 -2.78 -10.34
N ASN A 247 -3.72 -3.47 -10.87
CA ASN A 247 -3.84 -4.87 -11.27
C ASN A 247 -2.85 -5.73 -10.49
N SER A 248 -3.29 -6.23 -9.32
CA SER A 248 -2.87 -7.53 -8.82
C SER A 248 -4.05 -8.15 -8.05
N ASN A 249 -4.85 -8.95 -8.76
CA ASN A 249 -6.08 -9.55 -8.25
C ASN A 249 -5.85 -11.01 -7.86
N ASP A 250 -6.34 -11.34 -6.66
CA ASP A 250 -6.94 -12.60 -6.23
C ASP A 250 -6.89 -12.70 -4.71
N ALA A 251 -5.70 -12.60 -4.09
CA ALA A 251 -5.61 -12.49 -2.62
C ALA A 251 -6.02 -11.10 -2.08
N ARG A 252 -5.81 -10.05 -2.90
CA ARG A 252 -6.16 -8.67 -2.54
C ARG A 252 -7.67 -8.41 -2.70
N THR A 253 -8.34 -9.11 -3.63
CA THR A 253 -9.78 -8.97 -3.90
C THR A 253 -10.60 -9.51 -2.74
N ILE A 254 -10.32 -10.73 -2.27
CA ILE A 254 -11.05 -11.32 -1.12
C ILE A 254 -10.83 -10.48 0.16
N LYS A 255 -9.61 -9.98 0.37
CA LYS A 255 -9.30 -9.08 1.50
C LYS A 255 -10.02 -7.74 1.37
N LYS A 256 -10.10 -7.20 0.16
CA LYS A 256 -10.79 -5.93 -0.14
C LYS A 256 -12.30 -6.10 0.02
N ASP A 257 -12.89 -7.16 -0.49
CA ASP A 257 -14.33 -7.44 -0.36
C ASP A 257 -14.75 -7.61 1.11
N PHE A 258 -13.93 -8.29 1.91
CA PHE A 258 -14.17 -8.37 3.36
C PHE A 258 -14.01 -7.01 4.04
N GLN A 259 -12.96 -6.24 3.70
CA GLN A 259 -12.77 -4.89 4.24
C GLN A 259 -13.92 -3.97 3.87
N ASP A 260 -14.41 -4.04 2.64
CA ASP A 260 -15.53 -3.26 2.15
C ASP A 260 -16.82 -3.67 2.87
N LYS A 261 -17.02 -4.98 3.15
CA LYS A 261 -18.17 -5.45 3.94
C LYS A 261 -18.10 -5.04 5.42
N VAL A 262 -16.92 -5.08 6.03
CA VAL A 262 -16.71 -4.59 7.41
C VAL A 262 -16.96 -3.10 7.48
N ARG A 263 -16.43 -2.33 6.53
CA ARG A 263 -16.66 -0.88 6.40
C ARG A 263 -18.14 -0.57 6.28
N GLU A 264 -18.85 -1.21 5.35
CA GLU A 264 -20.29 -1.02 5.14
C GLU A 264 -21.09 -1.31 6.43
N THR A 265 -20.73 -2.38 7.14
CA THR A 265 -21.40 -2.76 8.39
C THR A 265 -21.11 -1.76 9.52
N MET A 266 -19.88 -1.28 9.63
CA MET A 266 -19.50 -0.27 10.62
C MET A 266 -20.14 1.09 10.33
N GLU A 267 -20.16 1.52 9.07
CA GLU A 267 -20.81 2.76 8.64
C GLU A 267 -22.32 2.70 8.89
N LYS A 268 -22.95 1.55 8.58
CA LYS A 268 -24.36 1.35 8.90
C LYS A 268 -24.62 1.45 10.41
N ALA A 269 -23.84 0.73 11.22
CA ALA A 269 -23.98 0.79 12.67
C ALA A 269 -23.76 2.20 13.24
N PHE A 270 -22.83 2.97 12.67
CA PHE A 270 -22.62 4.37 13.02
C PHE A 270 -23.86 5.22 12.73
N TRP A 271 -24.41 5.14 11.51
CA TRP A 271 -25.60 5.91 11.14
C TRP A 271 -26.85 5.47 11.90
N ASP A 272 -26.97 4.19 12.25
CA ASP A 272 -28.05 3.68 13.11
C ASP A 272 -27.97 4.33 14.50
N VAL A 273 -26.77 4.43 15.10
CA VAL A 273 -26.56 5.11 16.40
C VAL A 273 -26.90 6.60 16.34
N VAL A 274 -26.50 7.30 15.27
CA VAL A 274 -26.84 8.71 15.02
C VAL A 274 -28.35 8.89 14.84
N THR A 275 -29.01 7.95 14.16
CA THR A 275 -30.46 7.95 14.00
C THR A 275 -31.18 7.77 15.33
N ASP A 276 -30.72 6.81 16.14
CA ASP A 276 -31.32 6.48 17.43
C ASP A 276 -31.07 7.59 18.47
N SER A 277 -29.96 8.33 18.39
CA SER A 277 -29.69 9.45 19.29
C SER A 277 -30.67 10.61 19.12
N MET A 278 -31.15 10.82 17.89
CA MET A 278 -32.10 11.88 17.56
C MET A 278 -33.58 11.45 17.71
N ARG A 279 -33.87 10.14 17.78
CA ARG A 279 -35.23 9.60 17.98
C ARG A 279 -35.64 9.44 19.45
N ARG A 280 -34.74 9.63 20.40
CA ARG A 280 -35.02 9.51 21.85
C ARG A 280 -35.97 10.61 22.33
N ASP A 281 -36.74 10.33 23.40
CA ASP A 281 -37.66 11.29 24.06
C ASP A 281 -36.96 12.60 24.48
N LYS A 282 -35.65 12.53 24.76
CA LYS A 282 -34.75 13.68 24.85
C LYS A 282 -33.66 13.51 23.77
N PRO A 283 -33.75 14.19 22.63
CA PRO A 283 -32.81 14.03 21.54
C PRO A 283 -31.43 14.57 21.93
N ASP A 284 -30.39 13.82 21.55
CA ASP A 284 -29.00 14.25 21.69
C ASP A 284 -28.42 14.59 20.32
N TYR A 285 -28.28 15.90 20.07
CA TYR A 285 -27.78 16.45 18.82
C TYR A 285 -26.25 16.63 18.79
N SER A 286 -25.53 16.23 19.84
CA SER A 286 -24.06 16.37 19.89
C SER A 286 -23.37 15.68 18.71
N GLN A 287 -23.83 14.50 18.31
CA GLN A 287 -23.31 13.77 17.15
C GLN A 287 -23.61 14.48 15.83
N LEU A 288 -24.80 15.07 15.70
CA LEU A 288 -25.20 15.85 14.53
C LEU A 288 -24.33 17.10 14.35
N ILE A 289 -24.10 17.85 15.44
CA ILE A 289 -23.25 19.05 15.43
C ILE A 289 -21.81 18.68 15.05
N ASN A 290 -21.30 17.55 15.55
CA ASN A 290 -19.97 17.06 15.17
C ASN A 290 -19.89 16.67 13.69
N LEU A 291 -20.93 16.08 13.11
CA LEU A 291 -20.98 15.76 11.67
C LEU A 291 -21.00 17.04 10.81
N VAL A 292 -21.79 18.04 11.19
CA VAL A 292 -21.79 19.34 10.48
C VAL A 292 -20.43 20.04 10.62
N LYS A 293 -19.81 19.94 11.80
CA LYS A 293 -18.44 20.40 12.00
C LYS A 293 -17.45 19.68 11.09
N GLU A 294 -17.57 18.35 10.93
CA GLU A 294 -16.73 17.58 10.02
C GLU A 294 -16.91 18.02 8.55
N VAL A 295 -18.15 18.27 8.12
CA VAL A 295 -18.44 18.85 6.79
C VAL A 295 -17.74 20.19 6.62
N ARG A 296 -17.90 21.11 7.59
CA ARG A 296 -17.29 22.44 7.55
C ARG A 296 -15.76 22.38 7.52
N ASP A 297 -15.16 21.64 8.44
CA ASP A 297 -13.72 21.57 8.60
C ASP A 297 -13.09 20.87 7.37
N SER A 298 -13.74 19.85 6.80
CA SER A 298 -13.29 19.19 5.56
C SER A 298 -13.37 20.11 4.34
N LEU A 299 -14.44 20.89 4.19
CA LEU A 299 -14.56 21.90 3.13
C LEU A 299 -13.50 22.99 3.29
N HIS A 300 -13.27 23.45 4.52
CA HIS A 300 -12.25 24.43 4.84
C HIS A 300 -10.83 23.95 4.48
N ASP A 301 -10.52 22.67 4.69
CA ASP A 301 -9.22 22.09 4.37
C ASP A 301 -8.99 21.97 2.86
N LEU A 302 -10.06 21.71 2.10
CA LEU A 302 -10.03 21.62 0.63
C LEU A 302 -10.09 23.00 -0.06
N ALA A 303 -10.63 24.01 0.62
CA ALA A 303 -10.88 25.31 0.02
C ALA A 303 -9.61 26.17 -0.16
N PRO A 304 -9.53 26.97 -1.23
CA PRO A 304 -8.54 28.03 -1.38
C PRO A 304 -8.62 29.06 -0.24
N LYS A 305 -7.51 29.76 0.03
CA LYS A 305 -7.40 30.72 1.16
C LYS A 305 -8.52 31.76 1.22
N GLY A 306 -9.06 32.19 0.07
CA GLY A 306 -10.12 33.22 0.01
C GLY A 306 -11.53 32.74 0.35
N TRP A 307 -11.79 31.43 0.41
CA TRP A 307 -13.13 30.88 0.69
C TRP A 307 -13.25 30.30 2.11
N LYS A 308 -12.13 30.26 2.85
CA LYS A 308 -12.08 29.68 4.19
C LYS A 308 -12.94 30.44 5.19
N GLU A 309 -12.91 31.77 5.14
CA GLU A 309 -13.73 32.63 6.00
C GLU A 309 -15.22 32.52 5.63
N GLU A 310 -15.55 32.51 4.34
CA GLU A 310 -16.92 32.32 3.83
C GLU A 310 -17.54 31.01 4.34
N ILE A 311 -16.78 29.92 4.41
CA ILE A 311 -17.25 28.61 4.90
C ILE A 311 -17.59 28.67 6.40
N TYR A 312 -16.79 29.38 7.21
CA TYR A 312 -17.08 29.53 8.64
C TYR A 312 -18.30 30.41 8.90
N GLU A 313 -18.52 31.44 8.08
CA GLU A 313 -19.68 32.34 8.20
C GLU A 313 -21.00 31.66 7.82
N ASN A 314 -20.99 30.80 6.79
CA ASN A 314 -22.20 30.12 6.33
C ASN A 314 -22.50 28.81 7.08
N ILE A 315 -21.51 28.21 7.76
CA ILE A 315 -21.69 27.02 8.60
C ILE A 315 -21.36 27.36 10.05
N ASP A 316 -22.25 28.16 10.66
CA ASP A 316 -22.14 28.56 12.06
C ASP A 316 -22.70 27.49 13.00
N LEU A 317 -21.80 26.90 13.80
CA LEU A 317 -22.13 25.85 14.77
C LEU A 317 -22.81 26.38 16.04
N GLU A 318 -22.58 27.64 16.41
CA GLU A 318 -23.23 28.26 17.57
C GLU A 318 -24.70 28.50 17.27
N ILE A 319 -25.01 29.05 16.08
CA ILE A 319 -26.39 29.20 15.60
C ILE A 319 -27.06 27.84 15.46
N LEU A 320 -26.36 26.84 14.89
CA LEU A 320 -26.91 25.48 14.77
C LEU A 320 -27.23 24.87 16.14
N SER A 321 -26.36 25.05 17.14
CA SER A 321 -26.58 24.54 18.49
C SER A 321 -27.80 25.20 19.14
N GLN A 322 -27.94 26.53 19.01
CA GLN A 322 -29.08 27.27 19.53
C GLN A 322 -30.41 26.85 18.89
N VAL A 323 -30.42 26.64 17.57
CA VAL A 323 -31.61 26.20 16.80
C VAL A 323 -32.05 24.78 17.19
N LEU A 324 -31.10 23.90 17.51
CA LEU A 324 -31.41 22.53 17.94
C LEU A 324 -31.83 22.45 19.41
N GLU A 325 -31.30 23.32 20.27
CA GLU A 325 -31.65 23.40 21.70
C GLU A 325 -33.02 24.06 21.97
N SER A 326 -33.47 24.97 21.09
CA SER A 326 -34.76 25.66 21.22
C SER A 326 -35.96 24.75 20.95
N GLY A 327 -35.73 23.53 20.44
CA GLY A 327 -36.80 22.59 20.06
C GLY A 327 -37.61 23.03 18.83
N SER A 328 -37.27 24.16 18.20
CA SER A 328 -37.77 24.50 16.88
C SER A 328 -37.10 23.57 15.88
N GLN A 329 -37.86 22.66 15.30
CA GLN A 329 -37.39 21.84 14.18
C GLN A 329 -37.20 22.71 12.93
N ASP A 330 -36.26 23.66 12.97
CA ASP A 330 -36.02 24.55 11.85
C ASP A 330 -35.22 23.80 10.78
N THR A 331 -35.95 22.94 10.08
CA THR A 331 -35.51 22.17 8.91
C THR A 331 -34.92 23.08 7.84
N GLN A 332 -35.28 24.37 7.86
CA GLN A 332 -34.86 25.36 6.90
C GLN A 332 -33.39 25.75 7.09
N TYR A 333 -32.94 26.01 8.31
CA TYR A 333 -31.53 26.40 8.56
C TYR A 333 -30.56 25.24 8.28
N LEU A 334 -30.90 24.03 8.70
CA LEU A 334 -30.08 22.86 8.40
C LEU A 334 -30.10 22.50 6.90
N GLY A 335 -31.25 22.69 6.25
CA GLY A 335 -31.37 22.62 4.80
C GLY A 335 -30.47 23.63 4.08
N GLN A 336 -30.38 24.86 4.58
CA GLN A 336 -29.47 25.89 4.06
C GLN A 336 -28.00 25.49 4.21
N ILE A 337 -27.60 24.95 5.37
CA ILE A 337 -26.23 24.45 5.59
C ILE A 337 -25.90 23.34 4.59
N LEU A 338 -26.81 22.37 4.41
CA LEU A 338 -26.60 21.27 3.46
C LEU A 338 -26.53 21.77 2.02
N GLN A 339 -27.40 22.70 1.64
CA GLN A 339 -27.41 23.29 0.30
C GLN A 339 -26.12 24.08 0.03
N TYR A 340 -25.70 24.93 0.96
CA TYR A 340 -24.43 25.65 0.88
C TYR A 340 -23.24 24.70 0.77
N SER A 341 -23.21 23.65 1.60
CA SER A 341 -22.14 22.65 1.59
C SER A 341 -22.03 21.95 0.24
N LEU A 342 -23.17 21.55 -0.34
CA LEU A 342 -23.21 20.90 -1.65
C LEU A 342 -22.84 21.84 -2.80
N ASP A 343 -23.29 23.11 -2.75
CA ASP A 343 -22.85 24.14 -3.69
C ASP A 343 -21.34 24.39 -3.62
N MET A 344 -20.75 24.31 -2.41
CA MET A 344 -19.31 24.46 -2.21
C MET A 344 -18.53 23.25 -2.75
N VAL A 345 -18.99 22.02 -2.48
CA VAL A 345 -18.39 20.80 -3.07
C VAL A 345 -18.40 20.92 -4.60
N ARG A 346 -19.51 21.37 -5.17
CA ARG A 346 -19.64 21.58 -6.62
C ARG A 346 -18.62 22.58 -7.16
N LYS A 347 -18.47 23.73 -6.50
CA LYS A 347 -17.47 24.76 -6.87
C LYS A 347 -16.02 24.26 -6.80
N LEU A 348 -15.72 23.36 -5.86
CA LEU A 348 -14.38 22.79 -5.67
C LEU A 348 -14.09 21.60 -6.59
N SER A 349 -15.12 21.01 -7.20
CA SER A 349 -15.03 19.82 -8.05
C SER A 349 -14.59 20.15 -9.47
N ALA A 350 -14.17 19.13 -10.22
CA ALA A 350 -13.80 19.29 -11.63
C ALA A 350 -15.04 19.60 -12.49
N ALA A 351 -14.90 20.55 -13.43
CA ALA A 351 -15.99 21.00 -14.32
C ALA A 351 -16.69 19.86 -15.09
N ALA A 352 -16.00 18.74 -15.35
CA ALA A 352 -16.56 17.58 -16.03
C ALA A 352 -17.61 16.80 -15.22
N LYS A 353 -17.66 16.98 -13.90
CA LYS A 353 -18.60 16.31 -12.99
C LYS A 353 -19.71 17.23 -12.48
N ASP A 354 -19.68 18.49 -12.86
CA ASP A 354 -20.62 19.51 -12.41
C ASP A 354 -22.08 19.12 -12.73
N ASP A 355 -22.31 18.63 -13.96
CA ASP A 355 -23.64 18.22 -14.42
C ASP A 355 -24.17 16.95 -13.73
N GLU A 356 -23.30 15.97 -13.47
CA GLU A 356 -23.65 14.72 -12.77
C GLU A 356 -23.96 14.99 -11.29
N MET A 357 -23.10 15.79 -10.64
CA MET A 357 -23.29 16.20 -9.25
C MET A 357 -24.56 17.03 -9.10
N LYS A 358 -24.86 17.94 -10.04
CA LYS A 358 -26.10 18.72 -10.07
C LYS A 358 -27.35 17.82 -10.19
N ALA A 359 -27.33 16.83 -11.08
CA ALA A 359 -28.45 15.90 -11.22
C ALA A 359 -28.67 15.07 -9.94
N SER A 360 -27.59 14.62 -9.29
CA SER A 360 -27.67 13.87 -8.03
C SER A 360 -28.14 14.74 -6.85
N HIS A 361 -27.75 16.01 -6.83
CA HIS A 361 -28.19 17.01 -5.87
C HIS A 361 -29.69 17.33 -6.02
N ASP A 362 -30.16 17.58 -7.23
CA ASP A 362 -31.57 17.85 -7.53
C ASP A 362 -32.45 16.62 -7.21
N LYS A 363 -31.93 15.41 -7.46
CA LYS A 363 -32.56 14.16 -7.05
C LYS A 363 -32.67 14.04 -5.53
N LEU A 364 -31.61 14.36 -4.78
CA LEU A 364 -31.65 14.32 -3.32
C LEU A 364 -32.64 15.36 -2.77
N LEU A 365 -32.63 16.59 -3.29
CA LEU A 365 -33.58 17.64 -2.87
C LEU A 365 -35.03 17.23 -3.14
N SER A 366 -35.31 16.60 -4.28
CA SER A 366 -36.66 16.09 -4.57
C SER A 366 -37.06 14.90 -3.68
N GLU A 367 -36.13 14.00 -3.32
CA GLU A 367 -36.38 12.91 -2.36
C GLU A 367 -36.62 13.43 -0.93
N LEU A 368 -35.89 14.48 -0.52
CA LEU A 368 -36.09 15.15 0.76
C LEU A 368 -37.44 15.87 0.81
N ALA A 369 -37.83 16.56 -0.26
CA ALA A 369 -39.13 17.21 -0.38
C ALA A 369 -40.29 16.20 -0.33
N ALA A 370 -40.18 15.08 -1.06
CA ALA A 370 -41.20 14.02 -1.06
C ALA A 370 -41.35 13.33 0.32
N SER A 371 -40.27 13.21 1.09
CA SER A 371 -40.30 12.62 2.44
C SER A 371 -40.97 13.50 3.52
N SER A 372 -41.35 14.74 3.18
CA SER A 372 -42.00 15.70 4.07
C SER A 372 -43.53 15.64 4.04
N GLU A 373 -44.14 14.92 3.08
CA GLU A 373 -45.60 14.88 2.90
C GLU A 373 -46.33 13.76 3.68
N ASP A 374 -45.61 12.80 4.28
CA ASP A 374 -46.19 11.73 5.10
C ASP A 374 -46.41 12.17 6.56
N ASN A 375 -47.69 12.45 6.88
CA ASN A 375 -48.13 13.33 7.95
C ASN A 375 -48.21 12.70 9.36
N ASP A 376 -47.65 11.51 9.61
CA ASP A 376 -47.87 10.78 10.88
C ASP A 376 -46.69 10.80 11.87
N ASN A 377 -45.51 11.34 11.53
CA ASN A 377 -44.42 11.54 12.52
C ASN A 377 -43.35 12.56 12.06
N ALA A 378 -43.62 13.86 12.22
CA ALA A 378 -42.76 14.97 11.77
C ALA A 378 -41.30 14.91 12.31
N ILE A 379 -41.10 14.35 13.50
CA ILE A 379 -39.76 14.17 14.08
C ILE A 379 -38.99 13.08 13.33
N SER A 380 -39.66 11.99 12.97
CA SER A 380 -39.06 10.86 12.24
C SER A 380 -38.72 11.23 10.80
N SER A 381 -39.56 12.01 10.12
CA SER A 381 -39.28 12.47 8.75
C SER A 381 -38.11 13.45 8.72
N PHE A 382 -38.04 14.41 9.65
CA PHE A 382 -36.89 15.31 9.80
C PHE A 382 -35.58 14.56 10.03
N VAL A 383 -35.55 13.62 10.97
CA VAL A 383 -34.33 12.84 11.28
C VAL A 383 -33.85 12.04 10.07
N ILE A 384 -34.78 11.42 9.32
CA ILE A 384 -34.43 10.68 8.09
C ILE A 384 -33.85 11.62 7.03
N ALA A 385 -34.48 12.78 6.82
CA ALA A 385 -34.05 13.78 5.85
C ALA A 385 -32.63 14.30 6.13
N VAL A 386 -32.37 14.67 7.38
CA VAL A 386 -31.07 15.19 7.83
C VAL A 386 -29.96 14.16 7.67
N ILE A 387 -30.21 12.91 8.07
CA ILE A 387 -29.21 11.85 7.99
C ILE A 387 -28.89 11.52 6.54
N LYS A 388 -29.91 11.45 5.67
CA LYS A 388 -29.70 11.25 4.23
C LYS A 388 -28.89 12.40 3.62
N GLY A 389 -29.24 13.64 3.93
CA GLY A 389 -28.54 14.83 3.44
C GLY A 389 -27.07 14.85 3.87
N LEU A 390 -26.80 14.71 5.17
CA LEU A 390 -25.43 14.70 5.70
C LEU A 390 -24.59 13.54 5.19
N ARG A 391 -25.17 12.34 5.13
CA ARG A 391 -24.47 11.17 4.58
C ARG A 391 -24.05 11.40 3.14
N PHE A 392 -24.94 11.97 2.33
CA PHE A 392 -24.64 12.30 0.95
C PHE A 392 -23.55 13.37 0.85
N THR A 393 -23.67 14.49 1.58
CA THR A 393 -22.65 15.56 1.57
C THR A 393 -21.27 15.05 1.98
N LEU A 394 -21.18 14.22 3.03
CA LEU A 394 -19.91 13.64 3.46
C LEU A 394 -19.32 12.68 2.41
N GLU A 395 -20.15 11.92 1.70
CA GLU A 395 -19.69 11.06 0.61
C GLU A 395 -19.15 11.87 -0.57
N GLU A 396 -19.84 12.94 -0.96
CA GLU A 396 -19.38 13.84 -2.01
C GLU A 396 -18.07 14.55 -1.62
N ILE A 397 -17.91 14.95 -0.35
CA ILE A 397 -16.65 15.50 0.17
C ILE A 397 -15.52 14.46 0.10
N LYS A 398 -15.76 13.20 0.49
CA LYS A 398 -14.76 12.13 0.37
C LYS A 398 -14.34 11.92 -1.08
N GLN A 399 -15.29 11.92 -2.00
CA GLN A 399 -15.02 11.79 -3.43
C GLN A 399 -14.18 12.98 -3.95
N LEU A 400 -14.49 14.19 -3.50
CA LEU A 400 -13.69 15.39 -3.77
C LEU A 400 -12.27 15.29 -3.21
N GLN A 401 -12.09 14.79 -1.98
CA GLN A 401 -10.76 14.57 -1.39
C GLN A 401 -9.90 13.63 -2.24
N VAL A 402 -10.50 12.55 -2.75
CA VAL A 402 -9.83 11.60 -3.65
C VAL A 402 -9.42 12.29 -4.95
N GLU A 403 -10.28 13.16 -5.50
CA GLU A 403 -10.00 13.90 -6.73
C GLU A 403 -8.89 14.93 -6.56
N VAL A 404 -8.94 15.75 -5.50
CA VAL A 404 -7.89 16.72 -5.18
C VAL A 404 -6.57 15.99 -4.94
N SER A 405 -6.59 14.87 -4.23
CA SER A 405 -5.40 14.04 -4.00
C SER A 405 -4.85 13.50 -5.33
N LYS A 406 -5.70 12.99 -6.22
CA LYS A 406 -5.31 12.51 -7.54
C LYS A 406 -4.71 13.63 -8.40
N ALA A 407 -5.33 14.81 -8.40
CA ALA A 407 -4.84 15.98 -9.14
C ALA A 407 -3.49 16.45 -8.61
N TYR A 408 -3.31 16.46 -7.29
CA TYR A 408 -2.04 16.79 -6.65
C TYR A 408 -0.94 15.78 -6.99
N VAL A 409 -1.24 14.47 -6.95
CA VAL A 409 -0.32 13.41 -7.37
C VAL A 409 0.06 13.58 -8.85
N GLN A 410 -0.90 13.89 -9.72
CA GLN A 410 -0.64 14.17 -11.15
C GLN A 410 0.23 15.41 -11.35
N LEU A 411 0.03 16.47 -10.56
CA LEU A 411 0.86 17.68 -10.60
C LEU A 411 2.31 17.40 -10.14
N MET A 412 2.48 16.55 -9.13
CA MET A 412 3.80 16.16 -8.63
C MET A 412 4.49 15.09 -9.49
N GLN A 413 3.74 14.34 -10.29
CA GLN A 413 4.24 13.21 -11.07
C GLN A 413 5.46 13.54 -11.96
N PRO A 414 5.54 14.67 -12.67
CA PRO A 414 6.73 15.03 -13.46
C PRO A 414 7.99 15.22 -12.60
N THR A 415 7.84 15.86 -11.43
CA THR A 415 8.95 16.08 -10.49
C THR A 415 9.42 14.76 -9.88
N ILE A 416 8.47 13.89 -9.52
CA ILE A 416 8.74 12.55 -8.97
C ILE A 416 9.42 11.65 -10.01
N LYS A 417 8.95 11.67 -11.27
CA LYS A 417 9.58 10.94 -12.38
C LYS A 417 10.93 11.52 -12.82
N GLY A 418 11.25 12.74 -12.37
CA GLY A 418 12.54 13.40 -12.55
C GLY A 418 13.62 12.88 -11.60
N SER A 419 14.66 13.68 -11.36
CA SER A 419 15.77 13.31 -10.49
C SER A 419 15.37 13.23 -9.02
N ALA A 420 14.40 14.04 -8.57
CA ALA A 420 14.00 14.14 -7.17
C ALA A 420 13.47 12.81 -6.60
N GLY A 421 12.66 12.05 -7.36
CA GLY A 421 12.19 10.74 -6.91
C GLY A 421 13.31 9.70 -6.80
N VAL A 422 14.29 9.74 -7.71
CA VAL A 422 15.48 8.88 -7.66
C VAL A 422 16.35 9.23 -6.46
N GLU A 423 16.60 10.50 -6.21
CA GLU A 423 17.37 10.99 -5.05
C GLU A 423 16.72 10.60 -3.73
N TYR A 424 15.38 10.69 -3.64
CA TYR A 424 14.65 10.24 -2.46
C TYR A 424 14.84 8.73 -2.22
N LEU A 425 14.68 7.89 -3.25
CA LEU A 425 14.87 6.44 -3.11
C LEU A 425 16.32 6.07 -2.82
N GLN A 426 17.29 6.77 -3.40
CA GLN A 426 18.71 6.63 -3.07
C GLN A 426 18.97 6.91 -1.59
N LYS A 427 18.42 8.03 -1.08
CA LYS A 427 18.55 8.41 0.32
C LYS A 427 17.89 7.37 1.23
N ALA A 428 16.64 6.99 0.96
CA ALA A 428 15.93 6.00 1.76
C ALA A 428 16.63 4.64 1.77
N PHE A 429 17.20 4.22 0.64
CA PHE A 429 18.00 2.99 0.54
C PHE A 429 19.32 3.10 1.33
N GLY A 430 20.00 4.25 1.25
CA GLY A 430 21.21 4.53 2.03
C GLY A 430 20.96 4.63 3.53
N ASP A 431 19.83 5.19 3.95
CA ASP A 431 19.42 5.26 5.36
C ASP A 431 19.15 3.84 5.93
N ARG A 432 18.68 2.90 5.09
CA ARG A 432 18.42 1.51 5.50
C ARG A 432 19.65 0.61 5.47
N TYR A 433 20.42 0.64 4.39
CA TYR A 433 21.51 -0.32 4.15
C TYR A 433 22.91 0.32 4.24
N GLY A 434 22.99 1.61 4.55
CA GLY A 434 24.25 2.32 4.65
C GLY A 434 24.82 2.77 3.29
N PRO A 435 25.95 3.51 3.32
CA PRO A 435 26.58 4.05 2.12
C PRO A 435 27.16 2.94 1.22
N PRO A 436 27.37 3.21 -0.09
CA PRO A 436 27.90 2.22 -1.03
C PRO A 436 29.20 1.54 -0.60
N ALA A 437 30.05 2.20 0.17
CA ALA A 437 31.29 1.62 0.69
C ALA A 437 31.07 0.39 1.58
N ASN A 438 29.92 0.30 2.27
CA ASN A 438 29.58 -0.80 3.17
C ASN A 438 28.72 -1.88 2.49
N ALA A 439 28.46 -1.76 1.18
CA ALA A 439 27.51 -2.60 0.45
C ALA A 439 27.79 -4.10 0.58
N SER A 440 29.06 -4.52 0.66
CA SER A 440 29.42 -5.95 0.76
C SER A 440 28.97 -6.58 2.07
N ALA A 441 28.91 -5.80 3.16
CA ALA A 441 28.47 -6.25 4.47
C ALA A 441 26.95 -6.08 4.66
N SER A 442 26.37 -5.03 4.08
CA SER A 442 24.95 -4.69 4.29
C SER A 442 23.98 -5.28 3.25
N LEU A 443 24.48 -5.75 2.10
CA LEU A 443 23.67 -6.31 1.00
C LEU A 443 24.18 -7.72 0.59
N PRO A 444 24.14 -8.71 1.50
CA PRO A 444 24.67 -10.04 1.22
C PRO A 444 23.97 -10.76 0.06
N VAL A 445 22.65 -10.62 -0.09
CA VAL A 445 21.90 -11.31 -1.17
C VAL A 445 22.17 -10.64 -2.52
N THR A 446 22.20 -9.30 -2.57
CA THR A 446 22.61 -8.54 -3.76
C THR A 446 24.06 -8.86 -4.15
N LEU A 447 24.99 -8.98 -3.20
CA LEU A 447 26.37 -9.37 -3.50
C LEU A 447 26.45 -10.79 -4.10
N GLN A 448 25.72 -11.76 -3.51
CA GLN A 448 25.66 -13.12 -4.03
C GLN A 448 25.07 -13.16 -5.44
N TRP A 449 23.99 -12.42 -5.67
CA TRP A 449 23.35 -12.29 -6.98
C TRP A 449 24.30 -11.67 -8.03
N ILE A 450 24.97 -10.55 -7.71
CA ILE A 450 25.96 -9.91 -8.60
C ILE A 450 27.09 -10.87 -8.94
N SER A 451 27.60 -11.60 -7.94
CA SER A 451 28.68 -12.57 -8.13
C SER A 451 28.27 -13.72 -9.05
N ALA A 452 27.05 -14.25 -8.88
CA ALA A 452 26.49 -15.27 -9.76
C ALA A 452 26.32 -14.74 -11.19
N SER A 453 25.77 -13.53 -11.35
CA SER A 453 25.57 -12.92 -12.67
C SER A 453 26.88 -12.57 -13.38
N LYS A 454 27.93 -12.18 -12.65
CA LYS A 454 29.27 -11.90 -13.20
C LYS A 454 29.88 -13.12 -13.88
N SER A 455 29.56 -14.33 -13.42
CA SER A 455 30.06 -15.57 -14.04
C SER A 455 29.43 -15.87 -15.42
N ILE A 456 28.23 -15.32 -15.70
CA ILE A 456 27.48 -15.62 -16.93
C ILE A 456 27.36 -14.43 -17.91
N VAL A 457 27.54 -13.19 -17.44
CA VAL A 457 27.25 -11.97 -18.21
C VAL A 457 27.99 -11.90 -19.54
N ASP A 458 29.27 -12.27 -19.57
CA ASP A 458 30.10 -12.21 -20.79
C ASP A 458 29.74 -13.33 -21.80
N ALA A 459 29.25 -14.47 -21.31
CA ALA A 459 28.76 -15.55 -22.18
C ALA A 459 27.41 -15.15 -22.80
N GLU A 460 26.47 -14.69 -21.98
CA GLU A 460 25.14 -14.25 -22.41
C GLU A 460 25.22 -13.05 -23.37
N TRP A 461 26.13 -12.10 -23.12
CA TRP A 461 26.37 -10.96 -24.01
C TRP A 461 26.96 -11.40 -25.37
N ARG A 462 27.94 -12.33 -25.38
CA ARG A 462 28.50 -12.85 -26.64
C ARG A 462 27.46 -13.60 -27.47
N GLU A 463 26.64 -14.44 -26.83
CA GLU A 463 25.55 -15.13 -27.54
C GLU A 463 24.50 -14.16 -28.08
N HIS A 464 24.21 -13.09 -27.35
CA HIS A 464 23.34 -12.02 -27.82
C HIS A 464 23.89 -11.36 -29.09
N LEU A 465 25.17 -10.96 -29.08
CA LEU A 465 25.84 -10.39 -30.26
C LEU A 465 25.87 -11.37 -31.45
N GLY A 466 26.09 -12.66 -31.18
CA GLY A 466 26.00 -13.71 -32.20
C GLY A 466 24.59 -13.79 -32.81
N SER A 467 23.54 -13.71 -31.99
CA SER A 467 22.14 -13.72 -32.45
C SER A 467 21.82 -12.48 -33.31
N LEU A 468 22.33 -11.31 -32.90
CA LEU A 468 22.20 -10.06 -33.65
C LEU A 468 22.89 -10.12 -35.02
N SER A 469 24.05 -10.78 -35.10
CA SER A 469 24.82 -10.90 -36.35
C SER A 469 24.12 -11.79 -37.40
N VAL A 470 23.25 -12.69 -36.95
CA VAL A 470 22.51 -13.63 -37.83
C VAL A 470 21.16 -13.07 -38.30
N LEU A 471 20.64 -12.03 -37.64
CA LEU A 471 19.37 -11.36 -38.01
C LEU A 471 19.29 -10.86 -39.46
N PRO A 472 20.34 -10.29 -40.07
CA PRO A 472 20.29 -9.87 -41.48
C PRO A 472 20.10 -11.04 -42.46
N ALA A 473 20.50 -12.27 -42.09
CA ALA A 473 20.40 -13.46 -42.93
C ALA A 473 19.05 -14.22 -42.78
N ALA A 474 18.22 -13.86 -41.80
CA ALA A 474 17.01 -14.59 -41.40
C ALA A 474 15.76 -14.29 -42.26
N ASN A 475 15.90 -13.66 -43.42
CA ASN A 475 14.86 -13.72 -44.48
C ASN A 475 14.79 -15.11 -45.14
N HIS A 476 15.76 -15.98 -44.84
CA HIS A 476 15.71 -17.40 -45.15
C HIS A 476 15.54 -18.19 -43.85
N ALA A 477 14.47 -18.99 -43.81
CA ALA A 477 14.03 -19.77 -42.67
C ALA A 477 15.18 -20.54 -41.99
N GLN A 478 15.42 -20.26 -40.71
CA GLN A 478 16.27 -21.14 -39.90
C GLN A 478 15.55 -22.47 -39.66
N PRO A 479 16.24 -23.61 -39.77
CA PRO A 479 15.63 -24.92 -39.55
C PRO A 479 15.27 -25.11 -38.07
N LEU A 480 14.08 -25.68 -37.84
CA LEU A 480 13.65 -26.22 -36.55
C LEU A 480 14.74 -27.13 -35.94
N VAL A 481 14.87 -27.13 -34.61
CA VAL A 481 15.85 -27.94 -33.87
C VAL A 481 15.83 -29.40 -34.33
N THR A 482 16.98 -29.91 -34.80
CA THR A 482 17.13 -31.15 -35.58
C THR A 482 17.15 -32.45 -34.76
N VAL A 483 16.36 -32.55 -33.68
CA VAL A 483 16.24 -33.84 -32.95
C VAL A 483 15.10 -34.70 -33.46
N LEU A 484 14.26 -34.22 -34.37
CA LEU A 484 13.30 -35.06 -35.09
C LEU A 484 13.23 -34.58 -36.54
N ARG A 485 13.67 -35.42 -37.49
CA ARG A 485 13.70 -35.09 -38.93
C ARG A 485 12.55 -35.78 -39.65
N ALA A 486 11.69 -34.98 -40.32
CA ALA A 486 11.16 -35.28 -41.66
C ALA A 486 10.59 -34.01 -42.35
N GLY A 487 11.27 -33.62 -43.44
CA GLY A 487 10.88 -32.90 -44.67
C GLY A 487 9.68 -31.93 -44.81
N HIS A 488 9.99 -30.80 -45.47
CA HIS A 488 9.19 -29.89 -46.30
C HIS A 488 8.39 -28.76 -45.61
N GLY A 489 8.76 -27.51 -45.95
CA GLY A 489 8.25 -26.28 -45.36
C GLY A 489 7.23 -25.53 -46.24
N ALA A 490 6.48 -24.64 -45.58
CA ALA A 490 5.64 -23.63 -46.22
C ALA A 490 5.83 -22.29 -45.49
N ARG A 491 5.95 -21.20 -46.28
CA ARG A 491 6.10 -19.80 -45.84
C ARG A 491 4.74 -19.23 -45.44
N THR A 492 4.68 -18.51 -44.32
CA THR A 492 3.52 -17.67 -43.93
C THR A 492 3.90 -16.19 -43.87
N ALA A 493 2.95 -15.35 -44.28
CA ALA A 493 3.10 -13.94 -44.63
C ALA A 493 3.33 -13.02 -43.43
N ALA A 494 4.12 -11.96 -43.65
CA ALA A 494 4.40 -10.90 -42.69
C ALA A 494 3.24 -9.88 -42.65
N VAL A 495 2.82 -9.50 -41.45
CA VAL A 495 1.91 -8.37 -41.19
C VAL A 495 2.76 -7.16 -40.73
N PRO A 496 2.51 -5.93 -41.19
CA PRO A 496 3.31 -4.76 -40.84
C PRO A 496 2.92 -4.21 -39.46
N SER A 497 3.92 -3.88 -38.64
CA SER A 497 3.77 -3.31 -37.30
C SER A 497 3.71 -1.78 -37.37
N ALA A 498 2.65 -1.21 -36.77
CA ALA A 498 2.50 0.22 -36.50
C ALA A 498 3.40 0.62 -35.32
N GLY A 499 4.07 1.77 -35.45
CA GLY A 499 5.13 2.21 -34.53
C GLY A 499 4.65 2.51 -33.11
N SER A 500 5.35 1.94 -32.14
CA SER A 500 5.45 2.45 -30.76
C SER A 500 6.92 2.75 -30.45
N SER A 501 7.17 3.83 -29.74
CA SER A 501 8.51 4.23 -29.28
C SER A 501 9.05 3.19 -28.29
N GLY A 502 9.89 2.27 -28.75
CA GLY A 502 10.41 1.16 -27.95
C GLY A 502 11.33 1.59 -26.79
N LEU A 503 11.34 0.78 -25.72
CA LEU A 503 12.22 0.94 -24.55
C LEU A 503 13.71 0.73 -24.90
N PRO A 504 14.64 1.30 -24.11
CA PRO A 504 16.04 1.44 -24.51
C PRO A 504 16.81 0.12 -24.66
N GLU A 505 17.67 0.08 -25.69
CA GLU A 505 18.66 -0.98 -25.92
C GLU A 505 19.81 -0.88 -24.89
N CYS A 506 20.37 -2.03 -24.49
CA CYS A 506 21.56 -2.09 -23.64
C CYS A 506 22.80 -1.67 -24.45
N LYS A 507 23.48 -0.61 -24.02
CA LYS A 507 24.67 -0.06 -24.71
C LYS A 507 25.96 -0.83 -24.41
N GLY A 508 25.89 -1.86 -23.58
CA GLY A 508 27.04 -2.68 -23.21
C GLY A 508 27.83 -2.14 -22.01
N GLU A 509 27.28 -1.20 -21.25
CA GLU A 509 27.86 -0.71 -20.00
C GLU A 509 27.92 -1.83 -18.95
N LYS A 510 28.97 -1.83 -18.10
CA LYS A 510 29.26 -2.96 -17.19
C LYS A 510 28.08 -3.23 -16.23
N VAL A 511 27.52 -2.19 -15.63
CA VAL A 511 26.43 -2.29 -14.65
C VAL A 511 25.11 -2.63 -15.33
N ASP A 512 24.72 -1.90 -16.38
CA ASP A 512 23.50 -2.19 -17.16
C ASP A 512 23.45 -3.65 -17.66
N LYS A 513 24.55 -4.16 -18.25
CA LYS A 513 24.64 -5.58 -18.65
C LYS A 513 24.42 -6.53 -17.48
N LEU A 514 25.10 -6.27 -16.36
CA LEU A 514 25.04 -7.12 -15.19
C LEU A 514 23.63 -7.15 -14.61
N VAL A 515 22.98 -5.99 -14.49
CA VAL A 515 21.61 -5.88 -13.95
C VAL A 515 20.62 -6.57 -14.87
N ARG A 516 20.67 -6.32 -16.19
CA ARG A 516 19.75 -6.92 -17.16
C ARG A 516 19.90 -8.45 -17.25
N VAL A 517 21.12 -8.96 -17.31
CA VAL A 517 21.38 -10.41 -17.33
C VAL A 517 21.03 -11.03 -15.97
N GLY A 518 21.32 -10.36 -14.86
CA GLY A 518 20.99 -10.86 -13.53
C GLY A 518 19.48 -10.88 -13.26
N LEU A 519 18.71 -9.92 -13.75
CA LEU A 519 17.25 -9.94 -13.71
C LEU A 519 16.69 -11.11 -14.54
N LEU A 520 17.24 -11.33 -15.73
CA LEU A 520 16.87 -12.48 -16.56
C LEU A 520 17.17 -13.81 -15.84
N GLN A 521 18.30 -13.91 -15.15
CA GLN A 521 18.66 -15.08 -14.33
C GLN A 521 17.64 -15.32 -13.21
N LEU A 522 17.23 -14.25 -12.50
CA LEU A 522 16.24 -14.34 -11.41
C LEU A 522 14.89 -14.88 -11.90
N ILE A 523 14.36 -14.33 -13.01
CA ILE A 523 13.04 -14.76 -13.52
C ILE A 523 13.07 -16.09 -14.27
N SER A 524 14.24 -16.54 -14.73
CA SER A 524 14.40 -17.84 -15.38
C SER A 524 14.48 -18.99 -14.37
N GLY A 525 14.53 -18.68 -13.07
CA GLY A 525 14.52 -19.67 -12.00
C GLY A 525 13.23 -20.49 -11.99
N MET A 526 13.37 -21.80 -11.74
CA MET A 526 12.23 -22.72 -11.60
C MET A 526 11.50 -22.53 -10.27
N GLU A 527 12.23 -22.26 -9.20
CA GLU A 527 11.64 -21.96 -7.91
C GLU A 527 11.06 -20.55 -7.92
N GLY A 528 9.81 -20.41 -7.48
CA GLY A 528 9.17 -19.11 -7.37
C GLY A 528 9.95 -18.19 -6.43
N LEU A 529 10.23 -16.97 -6.88
CA LEU A 529 10.98 -15.97 -6.12
C LEU A 529 10.39 -15.80 -4.72
N GLN A 530 11.20 -16.01 -3.69
CA GLN A 530 10.82 -15.74 -2.30
C GLN A 530 11.41 -14.41 -1.87
N LEU A 531 10.73 -13.70 -0.96
CA LEU A 531 11.20 -12.39 -0.53
C LEU A 531 12.61 -12.47 0.10
N GLN A 532 12.90 -13.54 0.84
CA GLN A 532 14.18 -13.75 1.51
C GLN A 532 15.35 -14.09 0.56
N SER A 533 15.06 -14.64 -0.62
CA SER A 533 16.07 -14.96 -1.64
C SER A 533 16.17 -13.90 -2.75
N THR A 534 15.31 -12.89 -2.70
CA THR A 534 15.34 -11.77 -3.63
C THR A 534 16.41 -10.78 -3.17
N PRO A 535 17.26 -10.24 -4.08
CA PRO A 535 18.24 -9.22 -3.71
C PRO A 535 17.59 -8.03 -3.01
N GLU A 536 18.27 -7.47 -2.00
CA GLU A 536 17.75 -6.38 -1.18
C GLU A 536 17.41 -5.14 -2.03
N SER A 537 18.17 -4.92 -3.10
CA SER A 537 17.94 -3.89 -4.12
C SER A 537 16.67 -4.08 -4.96
N PHE A 538 16.00 -5.24 -4.87
CA PHE A 538 14.75 -5.54 -5.57
C PHE A 538 13.57 -5.81 -4.63
N HIS A 539 13.70 -5.60 -3.32
CA HIS A 539 12.59 -5.81 -2.38
C HIS A 539 11.32 -5.00 -2.74
N LEU A 540 11.47 -3.74 -3.16
CA LEU A 540 10.36 -2.91 -3.64
C LEU A 540 9.73 -3.42 -4.93
N ASN A 541 10.48 -4.20 -5.72
CA ASN A 541 10.06 -4.74 -7.02
C ASN A 541 9.69 -6.24 -6.95
N PHE A 542 9.64 -6.84 -5.75
CA PHE A 542 9.45 -8.27 -5.55
C PHE A 542 8.20 -8.80 -6.25
N LEU A 543 7.04 -8.18 -6.02
CA LEU A 543 5.77 -8.63 -6.61
C LEU A 543 5.79 -8.51 -8.14
N ARG A 544 6.35 -7.41 -8.66
CA ARG A 544 6.50 -7.17 -10.10
C ARG A 544 7.37 -8.25 -10.75
N LEU A 545 8.50 -8.59 -10.13
CA LEU A 545 9.39 -9.65 -10.63
C LEU A 545 8.74 -11.03 -10.55
N ARG A 546 7.95 -11.30 -9.50
CA ARG A 546 7.18 -12.54 -9.37
C ARG A 546 6.11 -12.67 -10.46
N THR A 547 5.44 -11.57 -10.82
CA THR A 547 4.50 -11.55 -11.96
C THR A 547 5.22 -11.88 -13.27
N VAL A 548 6.38 -11.27 -13.54
CA VAL A 548 7.13 -11.56 -14.76
C VAL A 548 7.68 -12.99 -14.78
N GLN A 549 8.10 -13.52 -13.64
CA GLN A 549 8.48 -14.93 -13.51
C GLN A 549 7.29 -15.85 -13.82
N GLY A 550 6.08 -15.53 -13.34
CA GLY A 550 4.85 -16.23 -13.72
C GLY A 550 4.64 -16.23 -15.24
N GLN A 551 4.73 -15.07 -15.87
CA GLN A 551 4.63 -14.93 -17.32
C GLN A 551 5.71 -15.73 -18.08
N PHE A 552 6.93 -15.79 -17.55
CA PHE A 552 8.00 -16.60 -18.11
C PHE A 552 7.64 -18.10 -18.10
N GLN A 553 7.10 -18.59 -16.97
CA GLN A 553 6.66 -19.98 -16.83
C GLN A 553 5.43 -20.29 -17.68
N GLU A 554 4.46 -19.39 -17.77
CA GLU A 554 3.30 -19.52 -18.66
C GLU A 554 3.73 -19.69 -20.13
N VAL A 555 4.71 -18.92 -20.59
CA VAL A 555 5.25 -19.06 -21.95
C VAL A 555 5.87 -20.45 -22.16
N ILE A 556 6.56 -21.00 -21.15
CA ILE A 556 7.08 -22.37 -21.20
C ILE A 556 5.94 -23.40 -21.28
N VAL A 557 4.92 -23.26 -20.43
CA VAL A 557 3.77 -24.17 -20.39
C VAL A 557 3.01 -24.14 -21.71
N ILE A 558 2.66 -22.96 -22.23
CA ILE A 558 1.95 -22.82 -23.51
C ILE A 558 2.79 -23.42 -24.65
N SER A 559 4.09 -23.10 -24.71
CA SER A 559 5.00 -23.63 -25.74
C SER A 559 5.10 -25.15 -25.68
N THR A 560 5.21 -25.71 -24.48
CA THR A 560 5.31 -27.17 -24.27
C THR A 560 4.00 -27.86 -24.64
N SER A 561 2.86 -27.34 -24.22
CA SER A 561 1.53 -27.87 -24.56
C SER A 561 1.28 -27.84 -26.06
N MET A 562 1.63 -26.75 -26.75
CA MET A 562 1.53 -26.66 -28.21
C MET A 562 2.43 -27.70 -28.91
N LEU A 563 3.66 -27.90 -28.43
CA LEU A 563 4.58 -28.90 -28.96
C LEU A 563 4.06 -30.32 -28.76
N VAL A 564 3.58 -30.64 -27.56
CA VAL A 564 3.06 -31.97 -27.22
C VAL A 564 1.81 -32.27 -28.04
N LEU A 565 0.85 -31.35 -28.14
CA LEU A 565 -0.34 -31.56 -28.95
C LEU A 565 0.02 -31.77 -30.43
N ARG A 566 0.95 -30.96 -30.96
CA ARG A 566 1.44 -31.12 -32.33
C ARG A 566 2.03 -32.52 -32.55
N GLN A 567 2.84 -33.01 -31.61
CA GLN A 567 3.47 -34.33 -31.70
C GLN A 567 2.44 -35.46 -31.62
N VAL A 568 1.47 -35.38 -30.70
CA VAL A 568 0.42 -36.38 -30.53
C VAL A 568 -0.44 -36.47 -31.78
N LEU A 569 -0.91 -35.35 -32.33
CA LEU A 569 -1.73 -35.32 -33.54
C LEU A 569 -1.00 -35.87 -34.77
N MET A 570 0.29 -35.55 -34.92
CA MET A 570 1.10 -36.12 -36.01
C MET A 570 1.35 -37.63 -35.84
N SER A 571 1.41 -38.14 -34.61
CA SER A 571 1.60 -39.57 -34.36
C SER A 571 0.32 -40.40 -34.56
N GLU A 572 -0.85 -39.82 -34.29
CA GLU A 572 -2.14 -40.52 -34.35
C GLU A 572 -2.82 -40.45 -35.73
N ASN A 573 -2.69 -39.32 -36.44
CA ASN A 573 -3.37 -39.06 -37.71
C ASN A 573 -2.38 -38.85 -38.84
N SER A 574 -2.05 -39.91 -39.59
CA SER A 574 -1.18 -39.83 -40.78
C SER A 574 -1.77 -39.02 -41.95
N LYS A 575 -2.97 -38.44 -41.80
CA LYS A 575 -3.72 -37.69 -42.83
C LYS A 575 -3.99 -36.22 -42.47
N ILE A 576 -3.62 -35.74 -41.28
CA ILE A 576 -3.88 -34.33 -40.91
C ILE A 576 -3.09 -33.41 -41.84
N THR A 577 -3.77 -32.46 -42.48
CA THR A 577 -3.09 -31.53 -43.39
C THR A 577 -2.37 -30.45 -42.57
N PRO A 578 -1.24 -29.90 -43.05
CA PRO A 578 -0.54 -28.79 -42.38
C PRO A 578 -1.43 -27.60 -41.96
N PRO A 579 -2.39 -27.11 -42.79
CA PRO A 579 -3.27 -26.02 -42.38
C PRO A 579 -4.25 -26.42 -41.27
N GLU A 580 -4.80 -27.64 -41.28
CA GLU A 580 -5.68 -28.13 -40.20
C GLU A 580 -4.93 -28.22 -38.87
N LEU A 581 -3.68 -28.68 -38.91
CA LEU A 581 -2.82 -28.73 -37.73
C LEU A 581 -2.55 -27.33 -37.15
N GLU A 582 -2.26 -26.34 -38.00
CA GLU A 582 -2.07 -24.96 -37.54
C GLU A 582 -3.36 -24.34 -36.96
N THR A 583 -4.53 -24.68 -37.50
CA THR A 583 -5.82 -24.24 -36.93
C THR A 583 -6.01 -24.79 -35.52
N VAL A 584 -5.83 -26.09 -35.31
CA VAL A 584 -5.95 -26.73 -33.98
C VAL A 584 -4.95 -26.14 -32.98
N ILE A 585 -3.71 -25.90 -33.40
CA ILE A 585 -2.70 -25.26 -32.54
C ILE A 585 -3.06 -23.79 -32.24
N SER A 586 -3.73 -23.09 -33.16
CA SER A 586 -4.25 -21.73 -32.93
C SER A 586 -5.39 -21.71 -31.90
N GLU A 587 -6.31 -22.67 -31.99
CA GLU A 587 -7.39 -22.85 -31.02
C GLU A 587 -6.84 -23.16 -29.64
N LEU A 588 -5.87 -24.08 -29.54
CA LEU A 588 -5.19 -24.38 -28.28
C LEU A 588 -4.52 -23.15 -27.68
N PHE A 589 -3.78 -22.38 -28.50
CA PHE A 589 -3.14 -21.15 -28.04
C PHE A 589 -4.17 -20.19 -27.42
N GLY A 590 -5.29 -19.95 -28.12
CA GLY A 590 -6.36 -19.08 -27.62
C GLY A 590 -7.01 -19.60 -26.33
N ALA A 591 -7.22 -20.93 -26.22
CA ALA A 591 -7.77 -21.56 -25.03
C ALA A 591 -6.82 -21.46 -23.83
N LEU A 592 -5.53 -21.74 -24.01
CA LEU A 592 -4.54 -21.68 -22.92
C LEU A 592 -4.27 -20.26 -22.45
N VAL A 593 -4.21 -19.28 -23.36
CA VAL A 593 -4.06 -17.87 -22.98
C VAL A 593 -5.25 -17.44 -22.12
N LYS A 594 -6.49 -17.75 -22.54
CA LYS A 594 -7.69 -17.43 -21.75
C LYS A 594 -7.72 -18.16 -20.41
N LEU A 595 -7.30 -19.43 -20.36
CA LEU A 595 -7.25 -20.21 -19.13
C LEU A 595 -6.26 -19.59 -18.12
N LEU A 596 -5.03 -19.35 -18.55
CA LEU A 596 -3.96 -18.87 -17.67
C LEU A 596 -4.14 -17.40 -17.26
N ASP A 597 -4.71 -16.56 -18.14
CA ASP A 597 -5.00 -15.17 -17.81
C ASP A 597 -6.15 -15.03 -16.78
N ASN A 598 -7.11 -15.98 -16.76
CA ASN A 598 -8.25 -15.98 -15.83
C ASN A 598 -8.04 -16.82 -14.57
N SER A 599 -7.14 -17.81 -14.62
CA SER A 599 -6.87 -18.73 -13.52
C SER A 599 -5.36 -19.03 -13.43
N PRO A 600 -4.59 -18.22 -12.69
CA PRO A 600 -3.13 -18.39 -12.57
C PRO A 600 -2.75 -19.66 -11.79
N GLU A 601 -3.68 -20.27 -11.06
CA GLU A 601 -3.52 -21.55 -10.36
C GLU A 601 -4.00 -22.77 -11.18
N ALA A 602 -4.26 -22.60 -12.48
CA ALA A 602 -4.72 -23.69 -13.33
C ALA A 602 -3.74 -24.88 -13.28
N GLY A 603 -4.26 -26.03 -12.90
CA GLY A 603 -3.52 -27.26 -12.79
C GLY A 603 -3.28 -27.92 -14.14
N THR A 604 -2.57 -29.05 -14.09
CA THR A 604 -2.29 -29.85 -15.27
C THR A 604 -3.54 -30.50 -15.86
N GLU A 605 -4.60 -30.69 -15.07
CA GLU A 605 -5.86 -31.27 -15.55
C GLU A 605 -6.62 -30.30 -16.46
N GLU A 606 -6.71 -29.03 -16.08
CA GLU A 606 -7.35 -27.96 -16.86
C GLU A 606 -6.58 -27.69 -18.16
N ILE A 607 -5.25 -27.73 -18.11
CA ILE A 607 -4.41 -27.63 -19.31
C ILE A 607 -4.66 -28.80 -20.26
N VAL A 608 -4.72 -30.03 -19.75
CA VAL A 608 -5.03 -31.22 -20.55
C VAL A 608 -6.44 -31.12 -21.14
N GLU A 609 -7.42 -30.61 -20.40
CA GLU A 609 -8.78 -30.41 -20.90
C GLU A 609 -8.83 -29.41 -22.06
N ALA A 610 -8.09 -28.31 -21.96
CA ALA A 610 -7.95 -27.36 -23.06
C ALA A 610 -7.31 -28.01 -24.31
N MET A 611 -6.32 -28.88 -24.11
CA MET A 611 -5.70 -29.66 -25.20
C MET A 611 -6.68 -30.65 -25.83
N MET A 612 -7.48 -31.34 -25.03
CA MET A 612 -8.49 -32.26 -25.53
C MET A 612 -9.58 -31.54 -26.32
N SER A 613 -10.06 -30.41 -25.79
CA SER A 613 -11.07 -29.55 -26.42
C SER A 613 -10.62 -29.03 -27.78
N ALA A 614 -9.38 -28.51 -27.87
CA ALA A 614 -8.80 -28.07 -29.14
C ALA A 614 -8.60 -29.25 -30.12
N SER A 615 -8.27 -30.44 -29.61
CA SER A 615 -8.05 -31.61 -30.48
C SER A 615 -9.34 -32.22 -31.04
N ALA A 616 -10.51 -31.88 -30.48
CA ALA A 616 -11.82 -32.37 -30.93
C ALA A 616 -12.23 -31.79 -32.29
N SER A 617 -11.73 -30.61 -32.65
CA SER A 617 -11.94 -30.03 -33.99
C SER A 617 -11.20 -30.79 -35.10
N ALA A 618 -10.23 -31.64 -34.76
CA ALA A 618 -9.38 -32.38 -35.70
C ALA A 618 -9.98 -33.72 -36.20
N GLY A 619 -11.22 -34.05 -35.82
CA GLY A 619 -11.99 -35.21 -36.34
C GLY A 619 -12.82 -35.95 -35.29
N SER A 620 -13.79 -36.76 -35.74
CA SER A 620 -14.59 -37.61 -34.85
C SER A 620 -13.78 -38.83 -34.38
N LEU A 621 -13.59 -38.93 -33.05
CA LEU A 621 -12.93 -40.06 -32.40
C LEU A 621 -13.95 -40.87 -31.62
N SER A 622 -13.73 -42.18 -31.49
CA SER A 622 -14.48 -43.01 -30.55
C SER A 622 -14.05 -42.70 -29.11
N ASP A 623 -14.95 -42.90 -28.14
CA ASP A 623 -14.68 -42.65 -26.72
C ASP A 623 -13.40 -43.34 -26.21
N ALA A 624 -13.13 -44.56 -26.68
CA ALA A 624 -11.91 -45.29 -26.35
C ALA A 624 -10.63 -44.59 -26.85
N LYS A 625 -10.68 -43.97 -28.04
CA LYS A 625 -9.56 -43.20 -28.61
C LYS A 625 -9.38 -41.85 -27.92
N ILE A 626 -10.48 -41.19 -27.53
CA ILE A 626 -10.46 -39.94 -26.75
C ILE A 626 -9.77 -40.19 -25.41
N GLN A 627 -10.12 -41.29 -24.72
CA GLN A 627 -9.51 -41.64 -23.44
C GLN A 627 -8.02 -42.03 -23.58
N ALA A 628 -7.66 -42.78 -24.62
CA ALA A 628 -6.26 -43.11 -24.89
C ALA A 628 -5.42 -41.86 -25.19
N ARG A 629 -5.94 -40.93 -26.01
CA ARG A 629 -5.29 -39.64 -26.30
C ARG A 629 -5.09 -38.82 -25.03
N ARG A 630 -6.13 -38.72 -24.18
CA ARG A 630 -6.05 -38.00 -22.90
C ARG A 630 -4.92 -38.54 -22.03
N GLN A 631 -4.83 -39.87 -21.88
CA GLN A 631 -3.75 -40.50 -21.09
C GLN A 631 -2.36 -40.22 -21.67
N ILE A 632 -2.20 -40.27 -23.00
CA ILE A 632 -0.95 -39.95 -23.68
C ILE A 632 -0.57 -38.49 -23.43
N ILE A 633 -1.50 -37.56 -23.65
CA ILE A 633 -1.27 -36.12 -23.45
C ILE A 633 -0.88 -35.84 -21.99
N THR A 634 -1.65 -36.33 -21.01
CA THR A 634 -1.33 -36.14 -19.59
C THR A 634 0.07 -36.64 -19.26
N ARG A 635 0.42 -37.86 -19.69
CA ARG A 635 1.74 -38.45 -19.40
C ARG A 635 2.87 -37.65 -20.04
N VAL A 636 2.70 -37.23 -21.30
CA VAL A 636 3.75 -36.53 -22.05
C VAL A 636 3.91 -35.09 -21.56
N VAL A 637 2.82 -34.38 -21.26
CA VAL A 637 2.87 -33.01 -20.69
C VAL A 637 3.55 -33.03 -19.32
N LEU A 638 3.12 -33.90 -18.41
CA LEU A 638 3.72 -34.00 -17.08
C LEU A 638 5.21 -34.30 -17.15
N LYS A 639 5.62 -35.23 -18.02
CA LYS A 639 7.04 -35.54 -18.22
C LYS A 639 7.80 -34.37 -18.85
N SER A 640 7.23 -33.71 -19.86
CA SER A 640 7.89 -32.63 -20.60
C SER A 640 8.02 -31.32 -19.81
N LEU A 641 7.30 -31.19 -18.68
CA LEU A 641 7.40 -30.08 -17.74
C LEU A 641 8.37 -30.37 -16.58
N GLN A 642 8.93 -31.58 -16.47
CA GLN A 642 9.94 -31.89 -15.47
C GLN A 642 11.28 -31.24 -15.83
N ALA A 643 11.98 -30.72 -14.81
CA ALA A 643 13.24 -29.99 -14.95
C ALA A 643 14.33 -30.74 -15.73
N ASP A 644 14.40 -32.05 -15.54
CA ASP A 644 15.43 -32.89 -16.15
C ASP A 644 15.13 -33.28 -17.60
N ASP A 645 13.90 -33.06 -18.06
CA ASP A 645 13.46 -33.45 -19.39
C ASP A 645 14.13 -32.59 -20.48
N VAL A 646 14.47 -33.25 -21.59
CA VAL A 646 15.16 -32.62 -22.72
C VAL A 646 14.25 -31.61 -23.44
N VAL A 647 12.95 -31.86 -23.47
CA VAL A 647 11.95 -30.93 -24.02
C VAL A 647 11.91 -29.67 -23.16
N PHE A 648 11.79 -29.81 -21.83
CA PHE A 648 11.82 -28.69 -20.91
C PHE A 648 13.07 -27.82 -21.10
N LYS A 649 14.26 -28.43 -21.08
CA LYS A 649 15.54 -27.71 -21.25
C LYS A 649 15.62 -26.93 -22.56
N LYS A 650 15.11 -27.50 -23.66
CA LYS A 650 15.08 -26.85 -24.97
C LYS A 650 14.07 -25.70 -25.05
N VAL A 651 12.85 -25.92 -24.55
CA VAL A 651 11.80 -24.90 -24.52
C VAL A 651 12.22 -23.76 -23.62
N SER A 652 12.67 -24.06 -22.39
CA SER A 652 13.19 -23.07 -21.44
C SER A 652 14.34 -22.26 -22.04
N ARG A 653 15.32 -22.89 -22.71
CA ARG A 653 16.40 -22.16 -23.40
C ARG A 653 15.87 -21.26 -24.53
N ALA A 654 14.88 -21.70 -25.30
CA ALA A 654 14.29 -20.88 -26.37
C ALA A 654 13.54 -19.66 -25.81
N VAL A 655 12.77 -19.85 -24.74
CA VAL A 655 12.07 -18.77 -24.02
C VAL A 655 13.07 -17.81 -23.39
N HIS A 656 14.10 -18.32 -22.71
CA HIS A 656 15.20 -17.52 -22.16
C HIS A 656 15.89 -16.68 -23.25
N CYS A 657 16.19 -17.28 -24.41
CA CYS A 657 16.76 -16.54 -25.54
C CYS A 657 15.82 -15.44 -26.06
N ALA A 658 14.51 -15.68 -26.03
CA ALA A 658 13.52 -14.71 -26.48
C ALA A 658 13.49 -13.50 -25.54
N PHE A 659 13.41 -13.73 -24.22
CA PHE A 659 13.51 -12.67 -23.22
C PHE A 659 14.85 -11.93 -23.30
N ARG A 660 15.97 -12.65 -23.42
CA ARG A 660 17.31 -12.06 -23.61
C ARG A 660 17.36 -11.11 -24.80
N GLY A 661 16.77 -11.52 -25.93
CA GLY A 661 16.70 -10.72 -27.15
C GLY A 661 16.07 -9.35 -26.91
N VAL A 662 14.92 -9.33 -26.22
CA VAL A 662 14.21 -8.09 -25.91
C VAL A 662 14.90 -7.29 -24.81
N VAL A 663 15.28 -7.93 -23.71
CA VAL A 663 15.90 -7.27 -22.55
C VAL A 663 17.21 -6.57 -22.95
N LEU A 664 18.01 -7.15 -23.85
CA LEU A 664 19.28 -6.55 -24.28
C LEU A 664 19.15 -5.66 -25.53
N SER A 665 18.31 -5.98 -26.51
CA SER A 665 18.12 -5.14 -27.72
C SER A 665 16.96 -4.13 -27.64
N GLY A 666 16.33 -3.97 -26.47
CA GLY A 666 15.17 -3.09 -26.28
C GLY A 666 13.87 -3.70 -26.83
N SER A 667 12.73 -3.04 -26.56
CA SER A 667 11.40 -3.52 -27.02
C SER A 667 11.03 -3.13 -28.44
N GLY A 668 11.94 -2.46 -29.16
CA GLY A 668 11.77 -2.10 -30.56
C GLY A 668 11.87 -3.30 -31.53
N ALA A 669 11.90 -3.00 -32.83
CA ALA A 669 11.86 -3.99 -33.90
C ALA A 669 12.99 -5.04 -33.83
N LYS A 670 14.19 -4.70 -33.31
CA LYS A 670 15.29 -5.65 -33.16
C LYS A 670 14.97 -6.71 -32.10
N GLY A 671 14.55 -6.29 -30.90
CA GLY A 671 14.17 -7.18 -29.82
C GLY A 671 13.00 -8.07 -30.19
N GLN A 672 11.97 -7.51 -30.84
CA GLN A 672 10.82 -8.29 -31.30
C GLN A 672 11.22 -9.38 -32.31
N LYS A 673 12.09 -9.06 -33.29
CA LYS A 673 12.60 -10.05 -34.25
C LYS A 673 13.45 -11.14 -33.58
N LEU A 674 14.26 -10.80 -32.58
CA LEU A 674 15.03 -11.78 -31.81
C LEU A 674 14.11 -12.73 -31.01
N ALA A 675 13.09 -12.18 -30.35
CA ALA A 675 12.12 -12.96 -29.59
C ALA A 675 11.37 -13.94 -30.50
N ASP A 676 10.86 -13.42 -31.61
CA ASP A 676 10.13 -14.19 -32.61
C ASP A 676 11.00 -15.29 -33.24
N ALA A 677 12.23 -14.99 -33.65
CA ALA A 677 13.18 -15.99 -34.16
C ALA A 677 13.48 -17.07 -33.10
N ALA A 678 13.66 -16.68 -31.84
CA ALA A 678 13.94 -17.63 -30.76
C ALA A 678 12.77 -18.59 -30.51
N LEU A 679 11.54 -18.06 -30.44
CA LEU A 679 10.32 -18.84 -30.16
C LEU A 679 9.87 -19.69 -31.36
N ARG A 680 10.11 -19.26 -32.60
CA ARG A 680 9.82 -20.08 -33.79
C ARG A 680 10.56 -21.42 -33.78
N ARG A 681 11.75 -21.49 -33.16
CA ARG A 681 12.52 -22.76 -33.02
C ARG A 681 11.76 -23.84 -32.23
N VAL A 682 10.79 -23.43 -31.41
CA VAL A 682 9.93 -24.30 -30.62
C VAL A 682 8.45 -24.21 -31.04
N GLY A 683 8.18 -23.67 -32.24
CA GLY A 683 6.82 -23.54 -32.77
C GLY A 683 5.93 -22.54 -32.04
N ALA A 684 6.51 -21.66 -31.21
CA ALA A 684 5.79 -20.77 -30.31
C ALA A 684 5.87 -19.28 -30.71
N GLY A 685 6.11 -18.96 -31.99
CA GLY A 685 6.27 -17.58 -32.48
C GLY A 685 5.11 -16.65 -32.12
N LYS A 686 3.89 -17.18 -31.94
CA LYS A 686 2.70 -16.42 -31.50
C LYS A 686 2.82 -15.82 -30.10
N LEU A 687 3.77 -16.30 -29.27
CA LEU A 687 4.03 -15.76 -27.93
C LEU A 687 4.99 -14.57 -27.96
N ALA A 688 5.52 -14.16 -29.12
CA ALA A 688 6.52 -13.08 -29.20
C ALA A 688 6.03 -11.77 -28.57
N ASP A 689 4.81 -11.34 -28.86
CA ASP A 689 4.26 -10.10 -28.29
C ASP A 689 4.05 -10.20 -26.77
N ARG A 690 3.68 -11.39 -26.26
CA ARG A 690 3.57 -11.65 -24.81
C ARG A 690 4.94 -11.56 -24.13
N VAL A 691 5.97 -12.13 -24.75
CA VAL A 691 7.37 -12.02 -24.26
C VAL A 691 7.87 -10.58 -24.31
N VAL A 692 7.57 -9.82 -25.36
CA VAL A 692 7.96 -8.41 -25.46
C VAL A 692 7.34 -7.61 -24.31
N LYS A 693 6.03 -7.71 -24.08
CA LYS A 693 5.35 -7.02 -22.97
C LYS A 693 5.92 -7.39 -21.59
N ALA A 694 6.19 -8.67 -21.36
CA ALA A 694 6.80 -9.13 -20.11
C ALA A 694 8.24 -8.60 -19.94
N ALA A 695 9.03 -8.61 -21.01
CA ALA A 695 10.39 -8.11 -21.02
C ALA A 695 10.49 -6.58 -20.88
N GLU A 696 9.49 -5.82 -21.34
CA GLU A 696 9.41 -4.37 -21.13
C GLU A 696 9.42 -4.02 -19.64
N VAL A 697 8.73 -4.80 -18.81
CA VAL A 697 8.75 -4.65 -17.35
C VAL A 697 10.17 -4.82 -16.80
N LEU A 698 10.93 -5.82 -17.29
CA LEU A 698 12.31 -6.05 -16.88
C LEU A 698 13.24 -4.93 -17.30
N ILE A 699 13.07 -4.38 -18.52
CA ILE A 699 13.86 -3.25 -19.01
C ILE A 699 13.65 -2.02 -18.10
N ARG A 700 12.41 -1.77 -17.67
CA ARG A 700 12.10 -0.68 -16.72
C ARG A 700 12.73 -0.93 -15.36
N VAL A 701 12.55 -2.12 -14.80
CA VAL A 701 13.16 -2.47 -13.50
C VAL A 701 14.67 -2.32 -13.56
N ALA A 702 15.32 -2.77 -14.64
CA ALA A 702 16.76 -2.58 -14.84
C ALA A 702 17.14 -1.09 -14.87
N THR A 703 16.41 -0.30 -15.66
CA THR A 703 16.68 1.14 -15.85
C THR A 703 16.49 1.94 -14.55
N VAL A 704 15.41 1.69 -13.82
CA VAL A 704 15.15 2.36 -12.53
C VAL A 704 16.14 1.88 -11.48
N SER A 705 16.43 0.57 -11.43
CA SER A 705 17.37 0.01 -10.47
C SER A 705 18.80 0.50 -10.70
N GLU A 706 19.23 0.70 -11.94
CA GLU A 706 20.53 1.30 -12.23
C GLU A 706 20.60 2.77 -11.77
N LYS A 707 19.51 3.53 -11.92
CA LYS A 707 19.44 4.91 -11.42
C LYS A 707 19.45 4.97 -9.89
N VAL A 708 18.65 4.13 -9.23
CA VAL A 708 18.50 4.16 -7.76
C VAL A 708 19.66 3.44 -7.06
N HIS A 709 20.03 2.24 -7.48
CA HIS A 709 21.01 1.39 -6.79
C HIS A 709 22.38 1.34 -7.48
N GLY A 710 22.57 2.06 -8.59
CA GLY A 710 23.82 2.10 -9.36
C GLY A 710 25.09 2.35 -8.53
N PRO A 711 25.12 3.28 -7.56
CA PRO A 711 26.28 3.48 -6.69
C PRO A 711 26.68 2.22 -5.90
N TRP A 712 25.71 1.48 -5.36
CA TRP A 712 25.95 0.22 -4.65
C TRP A 712 26.39 -0.89 -5.61
N TYR A 713 25.78 -0.99 -6.79
CA TYR A 713 26.20 -1.96 -7.80
C TYR A 713 27.65 -1.74 -8.25
N LYS A 714 28.08 -0.49 -8.41
CA LYS A 714 29.47 -0.16 -8.74
C LYS A 714 30.45 -0.53 -7.63
N ALA A 715 30.04 -0.42 -6.37
CA ALA A 715 30.86 -0.86 -5.24
C ALA A 715 30.99 -2.39 -5.14
N LEU A 716 29.98 -3.12 -5.63
CA LEU A 716 29.92 -4.59 -5.56
C LEU A 716 30.49 -5.31 -6.81
N ALA A 717 30.58 -4.64 -7.98
CA ALA A 717 30.86 -5.27 -9.28
C ALA A 717 32.30 -5.08 -9.79
#